data_AF-A0A832ELD1-F1
#
_entry.id   AF-A0A832ELD1-F1
#
_cell.length_a   1.000
_cell.length_b   1.000
_cell.length_c   1.000
_cell.angle_alpha   90.00
_cell.angle_beta   90.00
_cell.angle_gamma   90.00
#
_symmetry.space_group_name_H-M   'P 1'
#
loop_
_entity.id
_entity.type
_entity.pdbx_description
1 polymer ?
#
loop_
_entity_poly.entity_id
_entity_poly.type
_entity_poly.pdbx_seq_one_letter_code
_entity_poly.pdbx_strand_id
1 'polypeptide(L)'
;MHKDDEQILVIKSDILFEKGKWQGLKTENLDYYLDLIKKNAEFKRRGDVENDPSFQQIIPYILFSYKDEFFAYKYLSAAGEQRLVNNDYQIGIGGHINKEDIGNGEEDVLEAGMMREWEEEVHFKGHLIDKKFVGIINDESRPVEQVHIGLVYHFIGDSPEIYVEEKDKMDGKLMSLNELSSSVNQSIWMKIVYDQYLQKPNENQKKLFAQGKFIVIEGLDGSGKSEQVNLLVEYLKSKNKDVVLTKEPTTDSEAGKKIKQALKKEIFIDPLELQKLYVQDRKEHLQNKIIPALNEGKYVVSSRYMFSTFAYGYSDGLNVSELVKMNDKFLLPDLTLIIDVSPNSCIKRIEDRGEQKELFEQLEKLTKVNEIYKKIPAMFKNVFVVNGEKNIQEVFNDIKKIIDNKFFMNDKIESRRIYTLSNNLMPEVKAVTFAKCSRSPESFDKIAAELTEEKSAEFNEKWVVGFGHSSIAEHAVISMAVENVSNIATKIIEDARLASFTEKSSRYQVFSKNKLYMPEVIINSEFKDIYLDAVNSLMDTYEEMTPVMMDFVKIKYPKPDDQNEKLYNMVSKARACDNLRYLLPSAILTNLGMTINTRELEHLIVKLLSHPLKEIQDIGKEMKEKAMEVVPTLIKFAEKSDYIINTKEELKRISRWELGDDAGTNQAVTIVDYDRNATDKLVASLLYPYSDLAYEDIIKKVKNLSEEKKERIIDESLKRRGKFDQPLRELEHIYYTFDILMDYGAFRDIQRHRMCTQSNQPITVVHGYDVPPEIREAGWEEKFKEVVEKAAYAFQKIYEKFPNEAQYVVPMCYRKRVLFTWNLRELHHFISLRSGKKGHQSYRRIAQQCWKELNKIHPLMAKYIRCDMDEMSVSWAASLENKDFYYNPFATRKGFNNY
;
A
#
# COMPACT_ATOMS: atom_id res chain seq x y z
N MET A 1 -23.09 -26.36 37.63
CA MET A 1 -23.84 -27.09 36.58
C MET A 1 -23.00 -27.06 35.32
N HIS A 2 -22.92 -28.13 34.54
CA HIS A 2 -22.19 -28.08 33.27
C HIS A 2 -23.02 -27.28 32.25
N LYS A 3 -22.42 -26.50 31.34
CA LYS A 3 -23.17 -25.72 30.32
C LYS A 3 -24.13 -26.62 29.51
N ASP A 4 -23.77 -27.88 29.31
CA ASP A 4 -24.61 -28.86 28.59
C ASP A 4 -25.91 -29.23 29.32
N ASP A 5 -26.02 -28.94 30.62
CA ASP A 5 -27.22 -29.21 31.42
C ASP A 5 -28.24 -28.07 31.38
N GLU A 6 -27.89 -26.93 30.77
CA GLU A 6 -28.78 -25.78 30.58
C GLU A 6 -30.04 -26.18 29.80
N GLN A 7 -31.20 -25.70 30.25
CA GLN A 7 -32.46 -25.90 29.55
C GLN A 7 -32.69 -24.72 28.62
N ILE A 8 -32.42 -24.88 27.33
CA ILE A 8 -32.51 -23.82 26.31
C ILE A 8 -33.81 -23.92 25.50
N LEU A 9 -34.32 -22.78 25.05
CA LEU A 9 -35.51 -22.69 24.22
C LEU A 9 -35.21 -23.10 22.78
N VAL A 10 -35.94 -24.08 22.26
CA VAL A 10 -35.78 -24.58 20.89
C VAL A 10 -37.13 -24.71 20.19
N ILE A 11 -37.12 -24.72 18.86
CA ILE A 11 -38.28 -25.08 18.02
C ILE A 11 -37.87 -26.18 17.03
N LYS A 12 -38.78 -27.09 16.70
CA LYS A 12 -38.51 -28.11 15.67
C LYS A 12 -38.37 -27.47 14.29
N SER A 13 -37.35 -27.90 13.55
CA SER A 13 -37.01 -27.37 12.22
C SER A 13 -38.11 -27.62 11.19
N ASP A 14 -38.80 -28.76 11.25
CA ASP A 14 -39.92 -29.09 10.36
C ASP A 14 -41.12 -28.16 10.53
N ILE A 15 -41.38 -27.73 11.77
CA ILE A 15 -42.40 -26.73 12.10
C ILE A 15 -41.95 -25.35 11.61
N LEU A 16 -40.76 -24.89 12.02
CA LEU A 16 -40.29 -23.54 11.68
C LEU A 16 -40.19 -23.31 10.16
N PHE A 17 -39.73 -24.32 9.44
CA PHE A 17 -39.48 -24.25 8.01
C PHE A 17 -40.58 -24.89 7.14
N GLU A 18 -41.79 -25.09 7.67
CA GLU A 18 -42.94 -25.64 6.93
C GLU A 18 -43.21 -24.88 5.63
N LYS A 19 -43.07 -23.54 5.65
CA LYS A 19 -43.23 -22.65 4.47
C LYS A 19 -41.97 -22.49 3.62
N GLY A 20 -40.96 -23.33 3.84
CA GLY A 20 -39.66 -23.30 3.16
C GLY A 20 -38.57 -22.62 3.99
N LYS A 21 -37.36 -23.17 3.89
CA LYS A 21 -36.13 -22.58 4.43
C LYS A 21 -35.71 -21.33 3.64
N TRP A 22 -35.02 -20.41 4.30
CA TRP A 22 -34.42 -19.22 3.67
C TRP A 22 -32.97 -19.06 4.13
N GLN A 23 -32.19 -18.27 3.42
CA GLN A 23 -30.80 -17.97 3.76
C GLN A 23 -30.66 -16.45 3.94
N GLY A 24 -30.16 -15.99 5.10
CA GLY A 24 -30.04 -14.57 5.44
C GLY A 24 -31.16 -14.06 6.37
N LEU A 25 -31.44 -12.75 6.31
CA LEU A 25 -32.40 -12.07 7.18
C LEU A 25 -33.80 -12.05 6.53
N LYS A 26 -34.74 -12.75 7.14
CA LYS A 26 -36.16 -12.69 6.77
C LYS A 26 -36.84 -11.50 7.44
N THR A 27 -37.48 -10.65 6.65
CA THR A 27 -38.20 -9.44 7.13
C THR A 27 -39.69 -9.46 6.80
N GLU A 28 -40.20 -10.54 6.19
CA GLU A 28 -41.59 -10.66 5.74
C GLU A 28 -42.35 -11.68 6.60
N ASN A 29 -43.65 -11.42 6.83
CA ASN A 29 -44.55 -12.28 7.63
C ASN A 29 -44.02 -12.58 9.05
N LEU A 30 -43.38 -11.59 9.67
CA LEU A 30 -42.73 -11.76 10.98
C LEU A 30 -43.70 -12.20 12.08
N ASP A 31 -44.92 -11.64 12.10
CA ASP A 31 -45.96 -12.01 13.08
C ASP A 31 -46.29 -13.51 13.01
N TYR A 32 -46.34 -14.09 11.81
CA TYR A 32 -46.57 -15.53 11.64
C TYR A 32 -45.48 -16.36 12.30
N TYR A 33 -44.20 -16.01 12.10
CA TYR A 33 -43.10 -16.78 12.68
C TYR A 33 -42.97 -16.58 14.18
N LEU A 34 -43.23 -15.37 14.69
CA LEU A 34 -43.29 -15.12 16.13
C LEU A 34 -44.40 -15.95 16.78
N ASP A 35 -45.62 -15.95 16.21
CA ASP A 35 -46.73 -16.78 16.70
C ASP A 35 -46.40 -18.28 16.63
N LEU A 36 -45.71 -18.71 15.57
CA LEU A 36 -45.30 -20.09 15.39
C LEU A 36 -44.29 -20.52 16.46
N ILE A 37 -43.31 -19.66 16.74
CA ILE A 37 -42.31 -19.87 17.80
C ILE A 37 -42.99 -19.90 19.15
N LYS A 38 -43.80 -18.90 19.49
CA LYS A 38 -44.49 -18.82 20.79
C LYS A 38 -45.39 -20.03 21.07
N LYS A 39 -46.02 -20.61 20.04
CA LYS A 39 -46.92 -21.77 20.19
C LYS A 39 -46.20 -23.12 20.26
N ASN A 40 -45.03 -23.25 19.65
CA ASN A 40 -44.39 -24.56 19.41
C ASN A 40 -42.98 -24.69 20.00
N ALA A 41 -42.41 -23.62 20.56
CA ALA A 41 -41.12 -23.70 21.21
C ALA A 41 -41.22 -24.52 22.51
N GLU A 42 -40.18 -25.30 22.79
CA GLU A 42 -40.06 -26.12 23.98
C GLU A 42 -38.65 -25.98 24.59
N PHE A 43 -38.54 -26.22 25.89
CA PHE A 43 -37.24 -26.26 26.55
C PHE A 43 -36.62 -27.65 26.43
N LYS A 44 -35.36 -27.71 26.00
CA LYS A 44 -34.56 -28.93 25.96
C LYS A 44 -33.19 -28.72 26.58
N ARG A 45 -32.60 -29.82 27.05
CA ARG A 45 -31.22 -29.81 27.52
C ARG A 45 -30.29 -29.49 26.36
N ARG A 46 -29.45 -28.48 26.52
CA ARG A 46 -28.53 -27.97 25.49
C ARG A 46 -27.68 -29.08 24.87
N GLY A 47 -27.06 -29.93 25.70
CA GLY A 47 -26.24 -31.04 25.22
C GLY A 47 -26.96 -32.05 24.32
N ASP A 48 -28.29 -32.15 24.41
CA ASP A 48 -29.09 -33.08 23.60
C ASP A 48 -29.39 -32.51 22.19
N VAL A 49 -29.30 -31.18 22.01
CA VAL A 49 -29.67 -30.46 20.78
C VAL A 49 -28.54 -29.64 20.16
N GLU A 50 -27.38 -29.52 20.82
CA GLU A 50 -26.22 -28.72 20.38
C GLU A 50 -25.74 -29.09 18.96
N ASN A 51 -25.98 -30.33 18.52
CA ASN A 51 -25.59 -30.84 17.20
C ASN A 51 -26.76 -31.48 16.43
N ASP A 52 -28.01 -31.25 16.84
CA ASP A 52 -29.19 -31.84 16.20
C ASP A 52 -29.93 -30.81 15.32
N PRO A 53 -29.77 -30.84 13.99
CA PRO A 53 -30.41 -29.90 13.07
C PRO A 53 -31.93 -30.10 12.95
N SER A 54 -32.52 -31.12 13.62
CA SER A 54 -33.97 -31.23 13.74
C SER A 54 -34.57 -30.21 14.70
N PHE A 55 -33.74 -29.52 15.49
CA PHE A 55 -34.11 -28.39 16.33
C PHE A 55 -33.34 -27.13 15.94
N GLN A 56 -33.99 -25.97 16.14
CA GLN A 56 -33.38 -24.65 16.03
C GLN A 56 -33.40 -24.00 17.41
N GLN A 57 -32.21 -23.68 17.91
CA GLN A 57 -31.98 -23.00 19.17
C GLN A 57 -32.21 -21.49 18.98
N ILE A 58 -33.10 -20.92 19.79
CA ILE A 58 -33.57 -19.55 19.61
C ILE A 58 -32.63 -18.59 20.34
N ILE A 59 -32.05 -17.64 19.58
CA ILE A 59 -31.14 -16.61 20.09
C ILE A 59 -31.78 -15.23 19.87
N PRO A 60 -32.06 -14.43 20.91
CA PRO A 60 -32.37 -13.02 20.74
C PRO A 60 -31.08 -12.28 20.37
N TYR A 61 -31.06 -11.64 19.21
CA TYR A 61 -29.90 -10.93 18.68
C TYR A 61 -30.18 -9.42 18.65
N ILE A 62 -29.65 -8.71 19.65
CA ILE A 62 -30.04 -7.36 20.03
C ILE A 62 -29.01 -6.35 19.53
N LEU A 63 -29.42 -5.50 18.60
CA LEU A 63 -28.67 -4.34 18.14
C LEU A 63 -29.07 -3.12 18.95
N PHE A 64 -28.13 -2.25 19.28
CA PHE A 64 -28.42 -0.95 19.87
C PHE A 64 -27.88 0.18 19.01
N SER A 65 -28.66 1.24 18.83
CA SER A 65 -28.19 2.49 18.25
C SER A 65 -28.57 3.73 19.07
N TYR A 66 -27.72 4.74 18.95
CA TYR A 66 -28.00 6.12 19.34
C TYR A 66 -27.67 7.02 18.16
N LYS A 67 -28.67 7.71 17.62
CA LYS A 67 -28.57 8.48 16.36
C LYS A 67 -28.07 7.60 15.21
N ASP A 68 -26.90 7.92 14.63
CA ASP A 68 -26.30 7.24 13.48
C ASP A 68 -25.14 6.30 13.90
N GLU A 69 -25.02 6.00 15.20
CA GLU A 69 -23.98 5.14 15.78
C GLU A 69 -24.59 3.90 16.43
N PHE A 70 -23.86 2.78 16.38
CA PHE A 70 -24.27 1.46 16.84
C PHE A 70 -23.33 0.97 17.93
N PHE A 71 -23.88 0.33 18.96
CA PHE A 71 -23.05 -0.24 20.02
C PHE A 71 -22.35 -1.50 19.52
N ALA A 72 -21.03 -1.50 19.67
CA ALA A 72 -20.15 -2.57 19.28
C ALA A 72 -19.22 -2.92 20.44
N TYR A 73 -18.87 -4.19 20.57
CA TYR A 73 -18.04 -4.69 21.67
C TYR A 73 -17.01 -5.71 21.18
N LYS A 74 -15.97 -5.95 21.96
CA LYS A 74 -14.96 -6.99 21.72
C LYS A 74 -14.58 -7.69 23.02
N TYR A 75 -14.14 -8.94 22.94
CA TYR A 75 -13.64 -9.68 24.09
C TYR A 75 -12.16 -9.39 24.36
N LEU A 76 -11.82 -9.13 25.61
CA LEU A 76 -10.47 -8.92 26.12
C LEU A 76 -9.84 -10.26 26.54
N SER A 77 -8.52 -10.28 26.71
CA SER A 77 -7.75 -11.50 27.03
C SER A 77 -8.16 -12.20 28.34
N ALA A 78 -8.84 -11.49 29.24
CA ALA A 78 -9.39 -12.04 30.49
C ALA A 78 -10.74 -12.79 30.30
N ALA A 79 -11.31 -12.81 29.09
CA ALA A 79 -12.54 -13.56 28.80
C ALA A 79 -12.33 -15.07 28.97
N GLY A 80 -13.30 -15.74 29.62
CA GLY A 80 -13.23 -17.18 29.92
C GLY A 80 -13.27 -18.09 28.69
N GLU A 81 -13.71 -17.56 27.54
CA GLU A 81 -13.89 -18.28 26.29
C GLU A 81 -12.83 -17.82 25.28
N GLN A 82 -11.60 -18.34 25.42
CA GLN A 82 -10.41 -17.92 24.67
C GLN A 82 -10.58 -17.92 23.14
N ARG A 83 -11.53 -18.71 22.59
CA ARG A 83 -11.88 -18.73 21.16
C ARG A 83 -12.50 -17.41 20.65
N LEU A 84 -13.06 -16.59 21.54
CA LEU A 84 -13.75 -15.34 21.21
C LEU A 84 -12.86 -14.10 21.41
N VAL A 85 -11.67 -14.24 22.02
CA VAL A 85 -10.72 -13.14 22.18
C VAL A 85 -10.20 -12.71 20.81
N ASN A 86 -10.68 -11.56 20.34
CA ASN A 86 -10.26 -10.98 19.07
C ASN A 86 -10.06 -9.46 19.20
N ASN A 87 -9.23 -8.89 18.34
CA ASN A 87 -8.91 -7.46 18.38
C ASN A 87 -9.99 -6.56 17.75
N ASP A 88 -11.00 -7.16 17.10
CA ASP A 88 -12.00 -6.47 16.30
C ASP A 88 -13.36 -6.40 17.03
N TYR A 89 -14.13 -5.35 16.74
CA TYR A 89 -15.43 -5.10 17.35
C TYR A 89 -16.56 -5.81 16.59
N GLN A 90 -17.48 -6.43 17.32
CA GLN A 90 -18.69 -7.05 16.82
C GLN A 90 -19.93 -6.28 17.30
N ILE A 91 -21.05 -6.48 16.62
CA ILE A 91 -22.37 -5.93 16.98
C ILE A 91 -23.35 -7.06 17.22
N GLY A 92 -24.43 -6.77 17.94
CA GLY A 92 -25.47 -7.73 18.26
C GLY A 92 -25.13 -8.56 19.48
N ILE A 93 -25.86 -8.32 20.55
CA ILE A 93 -25.76 -9.06 21.82
C ILE A 93 -26.77 -10.19 21.77
N GLY A 94 -26.36 -11.40 22.13
CA GLY A 94 -27.31 -12.52 22.17
C GLY A 94 -26.73 -13.80 22.74
N GLY A 95 -27.61 -14.55 23.39
CA GLY A 95 -27.32 -15.83 24.02
C GLY A 95 -28.56 -16.73 24.07
N HIS A 96 -28.44 -17.89 24.70
CA HIS A 96 -29.54 -18.85 24.76
C HIS A 96 -30.59 -18.42 25.78
N ILE A 97 -31.88 -18.48 25.40
CA ILE A 97 -32.98 -18.28 26.35
C ILE A 97 -33.09 -19.52 27.24
N ASN A 98 -32.83 -19.39 28.55
CA ASN A 98 -32.85 -20.49 29.50
C ASN A 98 -34.17 -20.57 30.26
N LYS A 99 -34.53 -21.78 30.68
CA LYS A 99 -35.76 -22.04 31.45
C LYS A 99 -35.74 -21.39 32.83
N GLU A 100 -34.56 -21.29 33.44
CA GLU A 100 -34.36 -20.70 34.77
C GLU A 100 -34.58 -19.18 34.77
N ASP A 101 -34.60 -18.55 33.60
CA ASP A 101 -34.75 -17.10 33.42
C ASP A 101 -36.21 -16.64 33.47
N ILE A 102 -37.14 -17.57 33.21
CA ILE A 102 -38.56 -17.24 33.21
C ILE A 102 -39.02 -17.22 34.66
N GLY A 103 -39.18 -16.02 35.21
CA GLY A 103 -39.83 -15.84 36.50
C GLY A 103 -41.20 -16.53 36.50
N ASN A 104 -41.63 -17.07 37.65
CA ASN A 104 -42.95 -17.70 37.80
C ASN A 104 -44.08 -16.67 37.52
N GLY A 105 -44.44 -16.43 36.26
CA GLY A 105 -45.55 -15.56 35.86
C GLY A 105 -45.38 -14.65 34.64
N GLU A 106 -44.31 -14.73 33.85
CA GLU A 106 -44.19 -13.89 32.63
C GLU A 106 -45.00 -14.46 31.45
N GLU A 107 -45.82 -13.63 30.80
CA GLU A 107 -46.68 -14.03 29.68
C GLU A 107 -45.92 -14.22 28.35
N ASP A 108 -44.69 -13.66 28.21
CA ASP A 108 -43.88 -13.75 26.99
C ASP A 108 -42.42 -14.15 27.25
N VAL A 109 -42.14 -15.44 27.06
CA VAL A 109 -40.81 -16.06 27.23
C VAL A 109 -39.74 -15.43 26.33
N LEU A 110 -40.10 -14.94 25.14
CA LEU A 110 -39.12 -14.36 24.22
C LEU A 110 -38.68 -12.96 24.69
N GLU A 111 -39.61 -12.17 25.20
CA GLU A 111 -39.32 -10.84 25.73
C GLU A 111 -38.48 -10.94 27.01
N ALA A 112 -38.84 -11.87 27.91
CA ALA A 112 -38.11 -12.18 29.12
C ALA A 112 -36.63 -12.53 28.84
N GLY A 113 -36.40 -13.53 27.98
CA GLY A 113 -35.05 -13.97 27.63
C GLY A 113 -34.23 -12.88 26.93
N MET A 114 -34.86 -12.11 26.04
CA MET A 114 -34.22 -10.97 25.37
C MET A 114 -33.80 -9.89 26.36
N MET A 115 -34.68 -9.51 27.29
CA MET A 115 -34.37 -8.46 28.26
C MET A 115 -33.32 -8.89 29.28
N ARG A 116 -33.31 -10.17 29.68
CA ARG A 116 -32.23 -10.71 30.52
C ARG A 116 -30.87 -10.60 29.82
N GLU A 117 -30.75 -11.08 28.59
CA GLU A 117 -29.50 -11.00 27.80
C GLU A 117 -29.01 -9.56 27.66
N TRP A 118 -29.94 -8.62 27.45
CA TRP A 118 -29.62 -7.20 27.42
C TRP A 118 -29.05 -6.70 28.76
N GLU A 119 -29.67 -7.05 29.87
CA GLU A 119 -29.29 -6.59 31.21
C GLU A 119 -28.01 -7.26 31.75
N GLU A 120 -27.72 -8.49 31.32
CA GLU A 120 -26.49 -9.21 31.72
C GLU A 120 -25.24 -8.67 31.01
N GLU A 121 -25.38 -8.28 29.75
CA GLU A 121 -24.24 -7.90 28.92
C GLU A 121 -24.00 -6.38 28.88
N VAL A 122 -25.05 -5.58 29.12
CA VAL A 122 -25.01 -4.13 28.91
C VAL A 122 -25.63 -3.31 30.03
N HIS A 123 -24.88 -2.29 30.44
CA HIS A 123 -25.36 -1.18 31.25
C HIS A 123 -25.68 0.04 30.39
N PHE A 124 -26.96 0.34 30.20
CA PHE A 124 -27.43 1.54 29.48
C PHE A 124 -28.01 2.60 30.41
N LYS A 125 -27.49 3.82 30.34
CA LYS A 125 -27.97 5.00 31.08
C LYS A 125 -28.76 5.93 30.15
N GLY A 126 -30.02 5.60 29.97
CA GLY A 126 -30.99 6.37 29.19
C GLY A 126 -32.34 5.65 29.13
N HIS A 127 -33.20 6.09 28.24
CA HIS A 127 -34.46 5.40 27.93
C HIS A 127 -34.39 4.79 26.54
N LEU A 128 -34.84 3.53 26.44
CA LEU A 128 -35.10 2.91 25.15
C LEU A 128 -36.34 3.57 24.53
N ILE A 129 -36.14 4.26 23.42
CA ILE A 129 -37.17 4.95 22.64
C ILE A 129 -38.00 3.93 21.86
N ASP A 130 -37.36 2.91 21.31
CA ASP A 130 -37.99 1.88 20.51
C ASP A 130 -37.27 0.53 20.69
N LYS A 131 -38.04 -0.57 20.61
CA LYS A 131 -37.55 -1.96 20.62
C LYS A 131 -38.11 -2.66 19.39
N LYS A 132 -37.51 -2.38 18.24
CA LYS A 132 -38.04 -2.84 16.96
C LYS A 132 -37.66 -4.29 16.69
N PHE A 133 -38.62 -5.18 16.48
CA PHE A 133 -38.34 -6.48 15.89
C PHE A 133 -38.05 -6.33 14.39
N VAL A 134 -36.84 -6.71 13.98
CA VAL A 134 -36.29 -6.45 12.65
C VAL A 134 -36.51 -7.62 11.71
N GLY A 135 -36.29 -8.84 12.20
CA GLY A 135 -36.37 -10.02 11.36
C GLY A 135 -35.77 -11.27 12.00
N ILE A 136 -35.69 -12.34 11.21
CA ILE A 136 -35.21 -13.65 11.65
C ILE A 136 -34.04 -14.09 10.76
N ILE A 137 -32.88 -14.33 11.35
CA ILE A 137 -31.68 -14.81 10.67
C ILE A 137 -31.69 -16.34 10.62
N ASN A 138 -31.45 -16.87 9.42
CA ASN A 138 -31.09 -18.28 9.22
C ASN A 138 -29.83 -18.38 8.35
N ASP A 139 -28.88 -19.24 8.73
CA ASP A 139 -27.67 -19.52 7.95
C ASP A 139 -27.35 -21.03 7.98
N GLU A 140 -27.21 -21.64 6.80
CA GLU A 140 -26.86 -23.07 6.69
C GLU A 140 -25.37 -23.30 6.36
N SER A 141 -24.56 -22.24 6.37
CA SER A 141 -23.18 -22.28 5.83
C SER A 141 -22.18 -22.97 6.74
N ARG A 142 -22.46 -23.06 8.05
CA ARG A 142 -21.58 -23.67 9.07
C ARG A 142 -22.36 -24.60 10.00
N PRO A 143 -21.75 -25.68 10.53
CA PRO A 143 -22.43 -26.63 11.41
C PRO A 143 -23.08 -26.00 12.65
N VAL A 144 -22.42 -25.01 13.25
CA VAL A 144 -22.97 -24.28 14.42
C VAL A 144 -24.23 -23.50 14.03
N GLU A 145 -24.26 -22.90 12.86
CA GLU A 145 -25.39 -22.06 12.42
C GLU A 145 -26.60 -22.89 12.02
N GLN A 146 -26.39 -24.13 11.56
CA GLN A 146 -27.47 -25.05 11.15
C GLN A 146 -28.40 -25.46 12.29
N VAL A 147 -28.02 -25.22 13.54
CA VAL A 147 -28.84 -25.49 14.74
C VAL A 147 -29.31 -24.23 15.46
N HIS A 148 -29.02 -23.02 14.96
CA HIS A 148 -29.39 -21.76 15.60
C HIS A 148 -30.27 -20.88 14.71
N ILE A 149 -31.22 -20.19 15.33
CA ILE A 149 -32.07 -19.19 14.66
C ILE A 149 -32.01 -17.86 15.44
N GLY A 150 -31.66 -16.77 14.74
CA GLY A 150 -31.48 -15.46 15.34
C GLY A 150 -32.72 -14.58 15.22
N LEU A 151 -33.31 -14.17 16.35
CA LEU A 151 -34.39 -13.19 16.40
C LEU A 151 -33.80 -11.79 16.55
N VAL A 152 -33.79 -10.99 15.48
CA VAL A 152 -33.10 -9.70 15.46
C VAL A 152 -33.99 -8.60 16.02
N TYR A 153 -33.51 -7.94 17.07
CA TYR A 153 -34.13 -6.76 17.66
C TYR A 153 -33.21 -5.56 17.50
N HIS A 154 -33.79 -4.38 17.28
CA HIS A 154 -33.05 -3.11 17.22
C HIS A 154 -33.61 -2.14 18.26
N PHE A 155 -32.82 -1.94 19.30
CA PHE A 155 -33.07 -1.03 20.39
C PHE A 155 -32.53 0.36 20.03
N ILE A 156 -33.36 1.38 20.18
CA ILE A 156 -32.98 2.77 19.91
C ILE A 156 -32.97 3.51 21.24
N GLY A 157 -31.80 4.01 21.66
CA GLY A 157 -31.66 4.79 22.89
C GLY A 157 -31.72 6.30 22.67
N ASP A 158 -32.10 7.04 23.71
CA ASP A 158 -32.06 8.51 23.76
C ASP A 158 -30.72 9.10 24.24
N SER A 159 -29.79 8.24 24.63
CA SER A 159 -28.52 8.59 25.27
C SER A 159 -27.36 7.82 24.63
N PRO A 160 -26.15 8.40 24.57
CA PRO A 160 -24.94 7.68 24.16
C PRO A 160 -24.30 6.86 25.30
N GLU A 161 -24.79 6.98 26.54
CA GLU A 161 -24.17 6.34 27.71
C GLU A 161 -24.52 4.85 27.81
N ILE A 162 -23.81 4.03 27.05
CA ILE A 162 -23.92 2.56 27.03
C ILE A 162 -22.56 1.92 27.27
N TYR A 163 -22.49 0.90 28.12
CA TYR A 163 -21.27 0.20 28.50
C TYR A 163 -21.51 -1.30 28.61
N VAL A 164 -20.47 -2.10 28.39
CA VAL A 164 -20.51 -3.53 28.77
C VAL A 164 -20.49 -3.69 30.29
N GLU A 165 -21.16 -4.71 30.81
CA GLU A 165 -21.24 -5.00 32.25
C GLU A 165 -19.89 -5.51 32.78
N GLU A 166 -19.31 -6.53 32.13
CA GLU A 166 -18.00 -7.11 32.50
C GLU A 166 -16.80 -6.36 31.86
N LYS A 167 -16.51 -5.16 32.34
CA LYS A 167 -15.44 -4.27 31.80
C LYS A 167 -14.02 -4.85 31.80
N ASP A 168 -13.75 -5.85 32.63
CA ASP A 168 -12.45 -6.53 32.67
C ASP A 168 -12.31 -7.58 31.55
N LYS A 169 -13.44 -8.04 30.98
CA LYS A 169 -13.50 -9.12 29.98
C LYS A 169 -13.98 -8.64 28.61
N MET A 170 -14.67 -7.50 28.52
CA MET A 170 -15.11 -6.91 27.27
C MET A 170 -14.84 -5.41 27.23
N ASP A 171 -14.70 -4.88 26.02
CA ASP A 171 -14.62 -3.44 25.76
C ASP A 171 -15.69 -3.05 24.75
N GLY A 172 -16.55 -2.09 25.10
CA GLY A 172 -17.71 -1.67 24.31
C GLY A 172 -17.69 -0.17 24.00
N LYS A 173 -18.11 0.20 22.79
CA LYS A 173 -18.21 1.59 22.34
C LYS A 173 -19.27 1.77 21.25
N LEU A 174 -19.74 2.99 21.06
CA LEU A 174 -20.53 3.37 19.89
C LEU A 174 -19.62 3.55 18.67
N MET A 175 -20.06 3.03 17.52
CA MET A 175 -19.35 3.08 16.24
C MET A 175 -20.30 3.44 15.11
N SER A 176 -19.85 4.26 14.17
CA SER A 176 -20.57 4.53 12.92
C SER A 176 -20.58 3.31 11.99
N LEU A 177 -21.53 3.27 11.05
CA LEU A 177 -21.59 2.21 10.02
C LEU A 177 -20.31 2.10 9.17
N ASN A 178 -19.60 3.21 8.97
CA ASN A 178 -18.34 3.24 8.23
C ASN A 178 -17.21 2.58 9.04
N GLU A 179 -17.14 2.82 10.34
CA GLU A 179 -16.15 2.18 11.20
C GLU A 179 -16.41 0.68 11.32
N LEU A 180 -17.69 0.28 11.39
CA LEU A 180 -18.10 -1.12 11.43
C LEU A 180 -17.75 -1.89 10.15
N SER A 181 -17.72 -1.23 8.97
CA SER A 181 -17.43 -1.87 7.67
C SER A 181 -16.14 -2.70 7.65
N SER A 182 -15.14 -2.28 8.44
CA SER A 182 -13.84 -2.94 8.55
C SER A 182 -13.88 -4.27 9.31
N SER A 183 -14.90 -4.48 10.16
CA SER A 183 -15.03 -5.63 11.09
C SER A 183 -16.09 -6.66 10.65
N VAL A 184 -16.83 -6.40 9.57
CA VAL A 184 -18.02 -7.19 9.12
C VAL A 184 -17.74 -8.66 8.80
N ASN A 185 -16.52 -9.02 8.43
CA ASN A 185 -16.21 -10.38 7.91
C ASN A 185 -16.06 -11.47 8.99
N GLN A 186 -16.31 -11.18 10.27
CA GLN A 186 -15.99 -12.10 11.37
C GLN A 186 -17.14 -12.96 11.87
N SER A 187 -18.36 -12.42 11.92
CA SER A 187 -19.58 -13.16 12.26
C SER A 187 -20.52 -13.17 11.05
N ILE A 188 -21.03 -14.35 10.69
CA ILE A 188 -21.94 -14.49 9.55
C ILE A 188 -23.27 -13.75 9.81
N TRP A 189 -23.76 -13.75 11.06
CA TRP A 189 -24.94 -12.99 11.47
C TRP A 189 -24.69 -11.49 11.45
N MET A 190 -23.53 -11.02 11.93
CA MET A 190 -23.13 -9.62 11.80
C MET A 190 -23.09 -9.19 10.33
N LYS A 191 -22.54 -10.02 9.45
CA LYS A 191 -22.51 -9.75 8.01
C LYS A 191 -23.92 -9.68 7.41
N ILE A 192 -24.77 -10.66 7.74
CA ILE A 192 -26.17 -10.68 7.28
C ILE A 192 -26.91 -9.42 7.72
N VAL A 193 -26.79 -9.03 8.99
CA VAL A 193 -27.43 -7.83 9.53
C VAL A 193 -26.82 -6.56 8.94
N TYR A 194 -25.50 -6.49 8.81
CA TYR A 194 -24.84 -5.35 8.22
C TYR A 194 -25.27 -5.15 6.77
N ASP A 195 -25.19 -6.19 5.93
CA ASP A 195 -25.50 -6.11 4.50
C ASP A 195 -27.02 -5.97 4.24
N GLN A 196 -27.85 -6.67 5.00
CA GLN A 196 -29.29 -6.81 4.72
C GLN A 196 -30.20 -5.98 5.64
N TYR A 197 -29.67 -5.30 6.66
CA TYR A 197 -30.45 -4.39 7.52
C TYR A 197 -29.79 -3.03 7.69
N LEU A 198 -28.51 -2.97 8.09
CA LEU A 198 -27.85 -1.71 8.42
C LEU A 198 -27.38 -0.93 7.18
N GLN A 199 -26.98 -1.62 6.12
CA GLN A 199 -26.71 -1.03 4.81
C GLN A 199 -27.97 -0.85 3.97
N LYS A 200 -29.12 -1.41 4.40
CA LYS A 200 -30.38 -1.08 3.72
C LYS A 200 -30.63 0.40 3.94
N PRO A 201 -30.72 1.21 2.86
CA PRO A 201 -31.09 2.61 3.01
C PRO A 201 -32.44 2.66 3.73
N ASN A 202 -32.48 3.34 4.88
CA ASN A 202 -33.68 3.55 5.72
C ASN A 202 -34.91 3.74 4.81
N GLU A 203 -36.09 3.22 5.16
CA GLU A 203 -37.27 3.41 4.30
C GLU A 203 -37.70 4.88 4.14
N ASN A 204 -37.17 5.80 4.95
CA ASN A 204 -37.21 7.25 4.72
C ASN A 204 -36.32 7.75 3.54
N GLN A 205 -35.49 6.87 2.99
CA GLN A 205 -34.66 7.02 1.79
C GLN A 205 -35.26 6.31 0.55
N LYS A 206 -36.55 5.91 0.57
CA LYS A 206 -37.35 5.66 -0.66
C LYS A 206 -37.60 6.97 -1.43
N LYS A 207 -36.50 7.62 -1.81
CA LYS A 207 -36.43 8.82 -2.66
C LYS A 207 -35.45 8.65 -3.83
N LEU A 208 -35.08 7.41 -4.18
CA LEU A 208 -34.46 7.05 -5.46
C LEU A 208 -35.36 5.97 -6.07
N PHE A 209 -36.29 6.28 -6.98
CA PHE A 209 -36.01 6.73 -8.34
C PHE A 209 -36.93 7.88 -8.79
N ALA A 210 -36.77 9.05 -8.18
CA ALA A 210 -36.84 10.27 -8.97
C ALA A 210 -35.41 10.60 -9.40
N GLN A 211 -35.07 10.38 -10.67
CA GLN A 211 -33.77 10.86 -11.19
C GLN A 211 -33.67 12.40 -11.13
N GLY A 212 -34.82 13.10 -10.96
CA GLY A 212 -34.93 14.54 -10.93
C GLY A 212 -34.52 15.19 -9.61
N LYS A 213 -34.48 16.53 -9.61
CA LYS A 213 -34.17 17.37 -8.42
C LYS A 213 -35.26 18.39 -8.19
N PHE A 214 -35.76 18.53 -6.96
CA PHE A 214 -36.79 19.50 -6.59
C PHE A 214 -36.19 20.69 -5.85
N ILE A 215 -36.27 21.87 -6.44
CA ILE A 215 -35.71 23.12 -5.91
C ILE A 215 -36.84 24.13 -5.71
N VAL A 216 -36.90 24.77 -4.54
CA VAL A 216 -37.92 25.78 -4.22
C VAL A 216 -37.26 27.12 -3.90
N ILE A 217 -37.82 28.20 -4.43
CA ILE A 217 -37.47 29.57 -4.04
C ILE A 217 -38.63 30.19 -3.25
N GLU A 218 -38.34 30.60 -2.02
CA GLU A 218 -39.24 31.22 -1.05
C GLU A 218 -38.82 32.66 -0.75
N GLY A 219 -39.70 33.42 -0.08
CA GLY A 219 -39.46 34.81 0.30
C GLY A 219 -40.72 35.68 0.21
N LEU A 220 -40.62 36.94 0.64
CA LEU A 220 -41.73 37.89 0.65
C LEU A 220 -42.21 38.29 -0.76
N ASP A 221 -43.46 38.71 -0.88
CA ASP A 221 -43.91 39.43 -2.08
C ASP A 221 -43.06 40.69 -2.28
N GLY A 222 -42.70 40.99 -3.53
CA GLY A 222 -41.72 42.05 -3.85
C GLY A 222 -40.24 41.66 -3.67
N SER A 223 -39.90 40.47 -3.17
CA SER A 223 -38.48 40.10 -2.93
C SER A 223 -37.66 39.75 -4.18
N GLY A 224 -38.29 39.63 -5.35
CA GLY A 224 -37.60 39.30 -6.61
C GLY A 224 -37.53 37.81 -6.96
N LYS A 225 -38.27 36.94 -6.24
CA LYS A 225 -38.30 35.47 -6.47
C LYS A 225 -38.52 35.08 -7.93
N SER A 226 -39.50 35.69 -8.59
CA SER A 226 -39.85 35.36 -9.99
C SER A 226 -38.65 35.55 -10.92
N GLU A 227 -37.88 36.61 -10.71
CA GLU A 227 -36.68 36.91 -11.51
C GLU A 227 -35.60 35.86 -11.28
N GLN A 228 -35.33 35.55 -10.00
CA GLN A 228 -34.31 34.56 -9.62
C GLN A 228 -34.67 33.14 -10.06
N VAL A 229 -35.96 32.78 -10.05
CA VAL A 229 -36.46 31.50 -10.56
C VAL A 229 -36.20 31.39 -12.06
N ASN A 230 -36.46 32.44 -12.84
CA ASN A 230 -36.20 32.43 -14.29
C ASN A 230 -34.72 32.27 -14.60
N LEU A 231 -33.86 33.05 -13.93
CA LEU A 231 -32.40 32.95 -14.09
C LEU A 231 -31.88 31.55 -13.71
N LEU A 232 -32.44 30.95 -12.65
CA LEU A 232 -32.07 29.59 -12.25
C LEU A 232 -32.46 28.55 -13.30
N VAL A 233 -33.65 28.67 -13.89
CA VAL A 233 -34.10 27.77 -14.96
C VAL A 233 -33.18 27.88 -16.18
N GLU A 234 -32.80 29.08 -16.60
CA GLU A 234 -31.86 29.28 -17.71
C GLU A 234 -30.49 28.69 -17.40
N TYR A 235 -29.99 28.88 -16.18
CA TYR A 235 -28.71 28.33 -15.76
C TYR A 235 -28.70 26.81 -15.73
N LEU A 236 -29.73 26.17 -15.19
CA LEU A 236 -29.85 24.71 -15.18
C LEU A 236 -29.94 24.15 -16.62
N LYS A 237 -30.68 24.83 -17.52
CA LYS A 237 -30.70 24.49 -18.95
C LYS A 237 -29.31 24.62 -19.59
N SER A 238 -28.53 25.65 -19.25
CA SER A 238 -27.15 25.82 -19.73
C SER A 238 -26.20 24.71 -19.28
N LYS A 239 -26.57 23.95 -18.25
CA LYS A 239 -25.86 22.76 -17.74
C LYS A 239 -26.41 21.45 -18.34
N ASN A 240 -27.13 21.51 -19.46
CA ASN A 240 -27.78 20.37 -20.12
C ASN A 240 -28.73 19.60 -19.20
N LYS A 241 -29.46 20.30 -18.31
CA LYS A 241 -30.53 19.69 -17.52
C LYS A 241 -31.89 20.03 -18.11
N ASP A 242 -32.80 19.06 -18.11
CA ASP A 242 -34.21 19.29 -18.42
C ASP A 242 -34.92 19.86 -17.18
N VAL A 243 -35.67 20.95 -17.34
CA VAL A 243 -36.16 21.77 -16.23
C VAL A 243 -37.65 22.10 -16.40
N VAL A 244 -38.45 21.76 -15.38
CA VAL A 244 -39.86 22.12 -15.26
C VAL A 244 -40.00 23.28 -14.27
N LEU A 245 -40.52 24.40 -14.76
CA LEU A 245 -40.85 25.56 -13.95
C LEU A 245 -42.30 25.47 -13.43
N THR A 246 -42.50 25.75 -12.14
CA THR A 246 -43.82 25.80 -11.53
C THR A 246 -43.93 26.84 -10.40
N LYS A 247 -45.14 27.05 -9.88
CA LYS A 247 -45.39 27.98 -8.76
C LYS A 247 -46.69 27.66 -8.02
N GLU A 248 -46.74 28.00 -6.74
CA GLU A 248 -47.96 27.99 -5.93
C GLU A 248 -48.42 29.43 -5.63
N PRO A 249 -49.74 29.73 -5.64
CA PRO A 249 -50.84 28.82 -5.97
C PRO A 249 -50.91 28.49 -7.48
N THR A 250 -51.31 27.27 -7.81
CA THR A 250 -51.42 26.84 -9.21
C THR A 250 -52.59 27.53 -9.94
N THR A 251 -52.59 27.46 -11.27
CA THR A 251 -53.66 28.04 -12.13
C THR A 251 -54.72 27.03 -12.55
N ASP A 252 -54.32 25.77 -12.52
CA ASP A 252 -54.97 24.62 -13.13
C ASP A 252 -55.81 23.83 -12.12
N SER A 253 -55.52 23.93 -10.82
CA SER A 253 -56.39 23.37 -9.78
C SER A 253 -57.55 24.31 -9.42
N GLU A 254 -58.69 23.72 -9.05
CA GLU A 254 -59.83 24.50 -8.53
C GLU A 254 -59.49 25.18 -7.19
N ALA A 255 -58.65 24.54 -6.37
CA ALA A 255 -58.15 25.12 -5.12
C ALA A 255 -57.28 26.36 -5.38
N GLY A 256 -56.36 26.28 -6.34
CA GLY A 256 -55.46 27.36 -6.77
C GLY A 256 -56.21 28.56 -7.32
N LYS A 257 -57.25 28.35 -8.14
CA LYS A 257 -58.15 29.41 -8.62
C LYS A 257 -58.85 30.13 -7.47
N LYS A 258 -59.39 29.40 -6.49
CA LYS A 258 -60.04 29.97 -5.30
C LYS A 258 -59.06 30.76 -4.44
N ILE A 259 -57.84 30.26 -4.23
CA ILE A 259 -56.78 30.99 -3.52
C ILE A 259 -56.51 32.32 -4.22
N LYS A 260 -56.41 32.35 -5.55
CA LYS A 260 -56.16 33.60 -6.30
C LYS A 260 -57.30 34.61 -6.17
N GLN A 261 -58.55 34.16 -6.19
CA GLN A 261 -59.71 35.03 -5.93
C GLN A 261 -59.63 35.64 -4.52
N ALA A 262 -59.22 34.84 -3.52
CA ALA A 262 -59.01 35.32 -2.16
C ALA A 262 -57.85 36.33 -2.04
N LEU A 263 -56.71 36.07 -2.72
CA LEU A 263 -55.57 37.00 -2.76
C LEU A 263 -55.94 38.36 -3.39
N LYS A 264 -56.80 38.36 -4.42
CA LYS A 264 -57.36 39.57 -5.04
C LYS A 264 -58.46 40.24 -4.24
N LYS A 265 -58.87 39.66 -3.10
CA LYS A 265 -59.99 40.13 -2.25
C LYS A 265 -61.35 40.08 -2.97
N GLU A 266 -61.49 39.22 -3.99
CA GLU A 266 -62.77 38.98 -4.69
C GLU A 266 -63.72 38.11 -3.83
N ILE A 267 -63.15 37.24 -2.99
CA ILE A 267 -63.86 36.40 -2.02
C ILE A 267 -63.16 36.45 -0.66
N PHE A 268 -63.93 36.29 0.42
CA PHE A 268 -63.38 36.13 1.77
C PHE A 268 -63.27 34.65 2.13
N ILE A 269 -62.12 34.23 2.63
CA ILE A 269 -61.87 32.87 3.12
C ILE A 269 -61.18 33.00 4.49
N ASP A 270 -61.68 32.26 5.48
CA ASP A 270 -61.05 32.18 6.80
C ASP A 270 -59.57 31.73 6.70
N PRO A 271 -58.63 32.28 7.51
CA PRO A 271 -57.22 31.94 7.40
C PRO A 271 -56.90 30.44 7.47
N LEU A 272 -57.60 29.67 8.31
CA LEU A 272 -57.39 28.22 8.41
C LEU A 272 -57.87 27.51 7.14
N GLU A 273 -59.04 27.89 6.64
CA GLU A 273 -59.59 27.35 5.38
C GLU A 273 -58.74 27.73 4.17
N LEU A 274 -58.10 28.91 4.19
CA LEU A 274 -57.15 29.32 3.16
C LEU A 274 -55.89 28.45 3.18
N GLN A 275 -55.35 28.10 4.35
CA GLN A 275 -54.22 27.16 4.44
C GLN A 275 -54.61 25.75 4.01
N LYS A 276 -55.82 25.28 4.31
CA LYS A 276 -56.35 24.00 3.80
C LYS A 276 -56.45 23.99 2.27
N LEU A 277 -56.84 25.10 1.66
CA LEU A 277 -56.83 25.24 0.20
C LEU A 277 -55.41 25.17 -0.37
N TYR A 278 -54.41 25.78 0.26
CA TYR A 278 -53.00 25.64 -0.16
C TYR A 278 -52.50 24.19 -0.05
N VAL A 279 -52.88 23.48 1.01
CA VAL A 279 -52.57 22.04 1.19
C VAL A 279 -53.21 21.20 0.08
N GLN A 280 -54.46 21.48 -0.29
CA GLN A 280 -55.15 20.80 -1.37
C GLN A 280 -54.53 21.11 -2.75
N ASP A 281 -54.25 22.39 -3.03
CA ASP A 281 -53.56 22.83 -4.25
C ASP A 281 -52.20 22.12 -4.41
N ARG A 282 -51.42 22.07 -3.32
CA ARG A 282 -50.13 21.38 -3.28
C ARG A 282 -50.23 19.88 -3.53
N LYS A 283 -51.24 19.22 -2.95
CA LYS A 283 -51.47 17.78 -3.17
C LYS A 283 -51.69 17.48 -4.65
N GLU A 284 -52.56 18.26 -5.31
CA GLU A 284 -52.82 18.13 -6.75
C GLU A 284 -51.59 18.49 -7.58
N HIS A 285 -50.88 19.56 -7.21
CA HIS A 285 -49.65 20.01 -7.86
C HIS A 285 -48.54 18.95 -7.83
N LEU A 286 -48.36 18.28 -6.68
CA LEU A 286 -47.43 17.17 -6.52
C LEU A 286 -47.80 15.99 -7.41
N GLN A 287 -49.06 15.56 -7.37
CA GLN A 287 -49.55 14.39 -8.09
C GLN A 287 -49.51 14.58 -9.61
N ASN A 288 -49.91 15.76 -10.09
CA ASN A 288 -50.13 16.00 -11.51
C ASN A 288 -48.89 16.52 -12.24
N LYS A 289 -47.94 17.15 -11.53
CA LYS A 289 -46.82 17.87 -12.16
C LYS A 289 -45.45 17.57 -11.56
N ILE A 290 -45.28 17.75 -10.25
CA ILE A 290 -43.95 17.67 -9.63
C ILE A 290 -43.44 16.22 -9.60
N ILE A 291 -44.20 15.28 -9.04
CA ILE A 291 -43.77 13.87 -8.92
C ILE A 291 -43.54 13.23 -10.31
N PRO A 292 -44.43 13.39 -11.30
CA PRO A 292 -44.18 12.89 -12.65
C PRO A 292 -42.88 13.42 -13.27
N ALA A 293 -42.63 14.73 -13.18
CA ALA A 293 -41.41 15.34 -13.73
C ALA A 293 -40.13 14.85 -13.03
N LEU A 294 -40.19 14.65 -11.71
CA LEU A 294 -39.07 14.12 -10.94
C LEU A 294 -38.76 12.65 -11.29
N ASN A 295 -39.80 11.84 -11.52
CA ASN A 295 -39.65 10.45 -11.97
C ASN A 295 -39.00 10.36 -13.37
N GLU A 296 -39.25 11.33 -14.24
CA GLU A 296 -38.61 11.45 -15.57
C GLU A 296 -37.17 11.97 -15.54
N GLY A 297 -36.60 12.27 -14.36
CA GLY A 297 -35.24 12.79 -14.27
C GLY A 297 -35.09 14.30 -14.36
N LYS A 298 -36.18 15.06 -14.39
CA LYS A 298 -36.15 16.51 -14.61
C LYS A 298 -35.89 17.30 -13.32
N TYR A 299 -35.28 18.47 -13.45
CA TYR A 299 -35.19 19.44 -12.37
C TYR A 299 -36.52 20.19 -12.30
N VAL A 300 -37.17 20.20 -11.13
CA VAL A 300 -38.39 20.98 -10.89
C VAL A 300 -38.01 22.20 -10.06
N VAL A 301 -38.25 23.40 -10.59
CA VAL A 301 -38.04 24.66 -9.87
C VAL A 301 -39.40 25.26 -9.55
N SER A 302 -39.74 25.41 -8.26
CA SER A 302 -41.01 26.03 -7.82
C SER A 302 -40.79 27.38 -7.15
N SER A 303 -41.61 28.37 -7.50
CA SER A 303 -41.79 29.59 -6.71
C SER A 303 -42.87 29.34 -5.66
N ARG A 304 -42.48 29.35 -4.37
CA ARG A 304 -43.29 28.97 -3.19
C ARG A 304 -43.64 27.48 -3.11
N TYR A 305 -43.74 27.00 -1.87
CA TYR A 305 -44.17 25.64 -1.51
C TYR A 305 -44.65 25.62 -0.03
N MET A 306 -44.33 24.58 0.74
CA MET A 306 -44.79 24.38 2.12
C MET A 306 -44.32 25.46 3.11
N PHE A 307 -43.15 26.09 2.90
CA PHE A 307 -42.65 27.11 3.83
C PHE A 307 -43.45 28.40 3.78
N SER A 308 -44.04 28.73 2.62
CA SER A 308 -45.07 29.76 2.53
C SER A 308 -46.30 29.45 3.41
N THR A 309 -46.77 28.20 3.47
CA THR A 309 -47.90 27.82 4.34
C THR A 309 -47.57 28.04 5.82
N PHE A 310 -46.35 27.70 6.26
CA PHE A 310 -45.91 27.96 7.63
C PHE A 310 -45.79 29.45 7.94
N ALA A 311 -45.12 30.21 7.07
CA ALA A 311 -44.82 31.62 7.33
C ALA A 311 -46.10 32.48 7.31
N TYR A 312 -46.98 32.28 6.33
CA TYR A 312 -48.22 33.04 6.23
C TYR A 312 -49.26 32.56 7.25
N GLY A 313 -49.44 31.24 7.41
CA GLY A 313 -50.40 30.69 8.38
C GLY A 313 -50.08 31.05 9.83
N TYR A 314 -48.81 30.96 10.25
CA TYR A 314 -48.43 31.35 11.61
C TYR A 314 -48.58 32.87 11.84
N SER A 315 -48.32 33.68 10.81
CA SER A 315 -48.55 35.14 10.91
C SER A 315 -50.04 35.53 10.97
N ASP A 316 -50.97 34.63 10.63
CA ASP A 316 -52.43 34.78 10.85
C ASP A 316 -52.89 34.25 12.22
N GLY A 317 -51.96 33.83 13.09
CA GLY A 317 -52.29 33.34 14.44
C GLY A 317 -52.70 31.87 14.50
N LEU A 318 -52.48 31.09 13.44
CA LEU A 318 -52.78 29.66 13.42
C LEU A 318 -51.77 28.84 14.24
N ASN A 319 -52.23 27.72 14.79
CA ASN A 319 -51.41 26.84 15.62
C ASN A 319 -50.32 26.13 14.79
N VAL A 320 -49.06 26.22 15.24
CA VAL A 320 -47.90 25.59 14.56
C VAL A 320 -48.08 24.08 14.40
N SER A 321 -48.60 23.40 15.42
CA SER A 321 -48.78 21.94 15.37
C SER A 321 -49.79 21.51 14.31
N GLU A 322 -50.82 22.31 14.05
CA GLU A 322 -51.79 22.05 12.97
C GLU A 322 -51.16 22.28 11.59
N LEU A 323 -50.40 23.37 11.43
CA LEU A 323 -49.67 23.67 10.18
C LEU A 323 -48.65 22.57 9.85
N VAL A 324 -47.98 22.01 10.85
CA VAL A 324 -47.04 20.88 10.67
C VAL A 324 -47.79 19.61 10.30
N LYS A 325 -48.84 19.23 11.04
CA LYS A 325 -49.64 18.04 10.75
C LYS A 325 -50.30 18.04 9.37
N MET A 326 -50.65 19.22 8.83
CA MET A 326 -51.23 19.29 7.48
C MET A 326 -50.18 19.25 6.35
N ASN A 327 -48.88 19.35 6.66
CA ASN A 327 -47.80 19.38 5.68
C ASN A 327 -46.76 18.25 5.82
N ASP A 328 -46.80 17.46 6.90
CA ASP A 328 -45.82 16.42 7.24
C ASP A 328 -45.72 15.29 6.21
N LYS A 329 -46.79 15.03 5.45
CA LYS A 329 -46.86 13.98 4.41
C LYS A 329 -46.39 14.44 3.02
N PHE A 330 -46.04 15.71 2.83
CA PHE A 330 -45.65 16.22 1.52
C PHE A 330 -44.16 16.05 1.23
N LEU A 331 -43.84 15.93 -0.06
CA LEU A 331 -42.48 15.79 -0.56
C LEU A 331 -41.62 16.98 -0.13
N LEU A 332 -40.54 16.74 0.62
CA LEU A 332 -39.56 17.79 0.93
C LEU A 332 -38.70 18.13 -0.30
N PRO A 333 -38.44 19.43 -0.58
CA PRO A 333 -37.49 19.83 -1.61
C PRO A 333 -36.06 19.32 -1.35
N ASP A 334 -35.29 19.08 -2.39
CA ASP A 334 -33.85 18.77 -2.26
C ASP A 334 -33.04 20.03 -1.90
N LEU A 335 -33.56 21.21 -2.24
CA LEU A 335 -33.04 22.52 -1.87
C LEU A 335 -34.16 23.55 -1.77
N THR A 336 -34.17 24.35 -0.70
CA THR A 336 -35.00 25.57 -0.61
C THR A 336 -34.11 26.80 -0.42
N LEU A 337 -34.36 27.85 -1.20
CA LEU A 337 -33.67 29.13 -1.12
C LEU A 337 -34.64 30.22 -0.67
N ILE A 338 -34.37 30.86 0.46
CA ILE A 338 -35.17 31.99 0.97
C ILE A 338 -34.49 33.29 0.56
N ILE A 339 -35.14 34.09 -0.28
CA ILE A 339 -34.65 35.41 -0.67
C ILE A 339 -35.06 36.43 0.41
N ASP A 340 -34.10 36.83 1.25
CA ASP A 340 -34.33 37.78 2.34
C ASP A 340 -34.19 39.22 1.85
N VAL A 341 -35.30 39.96 1.91
CA VAL A 341 -35.41 41.37 1.57
C VAL A 341 -36.24 42.03 2.67
N SER A 342 -35.86 43.23 3.09
CA SER A 342 -36.60 43.97 4.11
C SER A 342 -38.04 44.24 3.66
N PRO A 343 -39.03 44.13 4.57
CA PRO A 343 -40.43 44.41 4.25
C PRO A 343 -40.67 45.79 3.61
N ASN A 344 -39.91 46.81 4.01
CA ASN A 344 -39.99 48.16 3.43
C ASN A 344 -39.55 48.18 1.96
N SER A 345 -38.43 47.53 1.62
CA SER A 345 -37.97 47.38 0.24
C SER A 345 -38.99 46.60 -0.61
N CYS A 346 -39.61 45.57 -0.04
CA CYS A 346 -40.67 44.80 -0.70
C CYS A 346 -41.92 45.66 -1.01
N ILE A 347 -42.42 46.42 -0.04
CA ILE A 347 -43.57 47.32 -0.23
C ILE A 347 -43.29 48.37 -1.30
N LYS A 348 -42.10 49.00 -1.27
CA LYS A 348 -41.72 49.97 -2.30
C LYS A 348 -41.73 49.34 -3.70
N ARG A 349 -41.15 48.14 -3.84
CA ARG A 349 -41.15 47.40 -5.12
C ARG A 349 -42.54 46.94 -5.56
N ILE A 350 -43.48 46.74 -4.65
CA ILE A 350 -44.87 46.42 -4.96
C ILE A 350 -45.60 47.69 -5.43
N GLU A 351 -45.42 48.81 -4.73
CA GLU A 351 -46.03 50.11 -5.08
C GLU A 351 -45.54 50.61 -6.45
N ASP A 352 -44.25 50.42 -6.76
CA ASP A 352 -43.65 50.78 -8.05
C ASP A 352 -44.25 49.98 -9.24
N ARG A 353 -44.95 48.85 -9.00
CA ARG A 353 -45.61 48.05 -10.07
C ARG A 353 -46.96 48.61 -10.51
N GLY A 354 -47.57 49.51 -9.74
CA GLY A 354 -48.85 50.15 -10.08
C GLY A 354 -50.09 49.24 -10.03
N GLU A 355 -50.00 48.05 -9.44
CA GLU A 355 -51.12 47.11 -9.28
C GLU A 355 -51.87 47.29 -7.95
N GLN A 356 -53.12 46.82 -7.87
CA GLN A 356 -53.90 46.86 -6.62
C GLN A 356 -53.31 45.86 -5.60
N LYS A 357 -53.03 46.32 -4.38
CA LYS A 357 -52.40 45.51 -3.33
C LYS A 357 -53.18 44.24 -3.01
N GLU A 358 -52.52 43.08 -3.11
CA GLU A 358 -53.08 41.77 -2.76
C GLU A 358 -53.32 41.63 -1.24
N LEU A 359 -53.96 40.53 -0.81
CA LEU A 359 -54.33 40.24 0.57
C LEU A 359 -53.17 40.35 1.56
N PHE A 360 -51.97 39.93 1.14
CA PHE A 360 -50.80 39.87 2.02
C PHE A 360 -49.80 41.03 1.88
N GLU A 361 -50.06 41.99 0.98
CA GLU A 361 -49.16 43.09 0.67
C GLU A 361 -49.31 44.28 1.65
N GLN A 362 -49.28 43.96 2.95
CA GLN A 362 -49.31 44.92 4.05
C GLN A 362 -48.00 44.85 4.85
N LEU A 363 -47.44 46.00 5.23
CA LEU A 363 -46.14 46.08 5.89
C LEU A 363 -46.07 45.24 7.18
N GLU A 364 -47.11 45.30 8.02
CA GLU A 364 -47.18 44.54 9.27
C GLU A 364 -47.15 43.03 9.02
N LYS A 365 -47.90 42.57 8.00
CA LYS A 365 -47.98 41.17 7.60
C LYS A 365 -46.64 40.66 7.07
N LEU A 366 -46.03 41.39 6.13
CA LEU A 366 -44.72 41.04 5.56
C LEU A 366 -43.61 41.03 6.62
N THR A 367 -43.70 41.89 7.64
CA THR A 367 -42.75 41.91 8.77
C THR A 367 -42.83 40.61 9.57
N LYS A 368 -44.03 40.18 9.98
CA LYS A 368 -44.25 38.90 10.68
C LYS A 368 -43.77 37.71 9.86
N VAL A 369 -44.05 37.70 8.55
CA VAL A 369 -43.62 36.62 7.64
C VAL A 369 -42.09 36.57 7.49
N ASN A 370 -41.40 37.71 7.39
CA ASN A 370 -39.93 37.77 7.29
C ASN A 370 -39.26 37.16 8.55
N GLU A 371 -39.76 37.51 9.74
CA GLU A 371 -39.23 36.97 11.00
C GLU A 371 -39.32 35.44 11.06
N ILE A 372 -40.38 34.85 10.50
CA ILE A 372 -40.55 33.40 10.46
C ILE A 372 -39.57 32.78 9.46
N TYR A 373 -39.46 33.35 8.25
CA TYR A 373 -38.50 32.87 7.24
C TYR A 373 -37.05 32.84 7.75
N LYS A 374 -36.66 33.79 8.60
CA LYS A 374 -35.32 33.82 9.22
C LYS A 374 -35.06 32.69 10.22
N LYS A 375 -36.11 32.08 10.77
CA LYS A 375 -36.00 30.99 11.76
C LYS A 375 -35.93 29.60 11.10
N ILE A 376 -36.50 29.44 9.90
CA ILE A 376 -36.59 28.14 9.19
C ILE A 376 -35.22 27.49 8.91
N PRO A 377 -34.17 28.21 8.46
CA PRO A 377 -32.87 27.60 8.14
C PRO A 377 -32.21 26.86 9.31
N ALA A 378 -32.43 27.31 10.55
CA ALA A 378 -31.90 26.64 11.73
C ALA A 378 -32.53 25.26 11.97
N MET A 379 -33.70 25.00 11.38
CA MET A 379 -34.47 23.76 11.55
C MET A 379 -34.24 22.76 10.42
N PHE A 380 -33.67 23.18 9.27
CA PHE A 380 -33.56 22.33 8.07
C PHE A 380 -32.20 22.51 7.36
N LYS A 381 -31.43 21.42 7.23
CA LYS A 381 -30.09 21.40 6.59
C LYS A 381 -30.08 21.72 5.09
N ASN A 382 -31.24 21.63 4.42
CA ASN A 382 -31.43 21.86 2.98
C ASN A 382 -32.07 23.22 2.67
N VAL A 383 -32.17 24.12 3.65
CA VAL A 383 -32.73 25.47 3.48
C VAL A 383 -31.62 26.51 3.66
N PHE A 384 -31.46 27.39 2.67
CA PHE A 384 -30.43 28.44 2.70
C PHE A 384 -31.06 29.82 2.51
N VAL A 385 -30.53 30.82 3.22
CA VAL A 385 -30.92 32.23 3.04
C VAL A 385 -29.98 32.91 2.07
N VAL A 386 -30.55 33.65 1.13
CA VAL A 386 -29.81 34.47 0.17
C VAL A 386 -30.18 35.93 0.42
N ASN A 387 -29.17 36.79 0.57
CA ASN A 387 -29.36 38.23 0.72
C ASN A 387 -29.91 38.82 -0.59
N GLY A 388 -31.18 39.22 -0.58
CA GLY A 388 -31.90 39.80 -1.72
C GLY A 388 -31.86 41.33 -1.82
N GLU A 389 -31.15 42.02 -0.92
CA GLU A 389 -30.95 43.48 -0.99
C GLU A 389 -29.92 43.88 -2.06
N LYS A 390 -29.17 42.91 -2.60
CA LYS A 390 -28.21 43.08 -3.69
C LYS A 390 -28.92 43.27 -5.04
N ASN A 391 -28.16 43.66 -6.07
CA ASN A 391 -28.71 43.69 -7.43
C ASN A 391 -29.02 42.28 -7.95
N ILE A 392 -29.91 42.17 -8.94
CA ILE A 392 -30.45 40.90 -9.45
C ILE A 392 -29.35 39.88 -9.79
N GLN A 393 -28.27 40.32 -10.46
CA GLN A 393 -27.19 39.44 -10.90
C GLN A 393 -26.32 38.96 -9.73
N GLU A 394 -26.08 39.80 -8.74
CA GLU A 394 -25.34 39.43 -7.53
C GLU A 394 -26.12 38.42 -6.69
N VAL A 395 -27.43 38.63 -6.50
CA VAL A 395 -28.32 37.65 -5.85
C VAL A 395 -28.25 36.32 -6.60
N PHE A 396 -28.30 36.36 -7.92
CA PHE A 396 -28.24 35.16 -8.74
C PHE A 396 -26.89 34.44 -8.65
N ASN A 397 -25.78 35.16 -8.58
CA ASN A 397 -24.45 34.57 -8.40
C ASN A 397 -24.33 33.83 -7.06
N ASP A 398 -24.97 34.31 -6.00
CA ASP A 398 -25.00 33.61 -4.72
C ASP A 398 -25.86 32.34 -4.79
N ILE A 399 -27.02 32.40 -5.46
CA ILE A 399 -27.85 31.22 -5.76
C ILE A 399 -27.04 30.19 -6.57
N LYS A 400 -26.35 30.63 -7.61
CA LYS A 400 -25.53 29.78 -8.49
C LYS A 400 -24.45 29.02 -7.69
N LYS A 401 -23.75 29.69 -6.77
CA LYS A 401 -22.75 29.03 -5.90
C LYS A 401 -23.37 27.91 -5.05
N ILE A 402 -24.55 28.15 -4.48
CA ILE A 402 -25.26 27.16 -3.67
C ILE A 402 -25.67 25.96 -4.55
N ILE A 403 -26.20 26.24 -5.74
CA ILE A 403 -26.61 25.23 -6.72
C ILE A 403 -25.40 24.38 -7.18
N ASP A 404 -24.28 25.02 -7.50
CA ASP A 404 -23.05 24.34 -7.92
C ASP A 404 -22.51 23.41 -6.83
N ASN A 405 -22.44 23.90 -5.59
CA ASN A 405 -22.00 23.09 -4.45
C ASN A 405 -22.97 21.94 -4.14
N LYS A 406 -24.27 22.14 -4.32
CA LYS A 406 -25.28 21.14 -3.95
C LYS A 406 -25.47 20.05 -5.02
N PHE A 407 -25.38 20.41 -6.30
CA PHE A 407 -25.79 19.53 -7.40
C PHE A 407 -24.70 19.24 -8.44
N PHE A 408 -23.58 19.97 -8.44
CA PHE A 408 -22.55 19.85 -9.50
C PHE A 408 -21.11 19.69 -8.96
N MET A 409 -20.93 19.57 -7.64
CA MET A 409 -19.62 19.50 -7.00
C MET A 409 -18.89 18.15 -7.22
N ASN A 410 -19.64 17.06 -7.45
CA ASN A 410 -19.10 15.72 -7.69
C ASN A 410 -18.56 15.50 -9.12
N ASP A 411 -18.76 16.46 -10.04
CA ASP A 411 -18.23 16.38 -11.42
C ASP A 411 -16.84 17.02 -11.56
N LYS A 412 -16.23 17.51 -10.46
CA LYS A 412 -14.80 17.81 -10.46
C LYS A 412 -14.04 16.51 -10.25
N ILE A 413 -13.60 15.90 -11.35
CA ILE A 413 -12.41 15.04 -11.31
C ILE A 413 -11.33 15.86 -10.61
N GLU A 414 -10.95 15.50 -9.38
CA GLU A 414 -9.81 16.14 -8.73
C GLU A 414 -8.64 16.08 -9.71
N SER A 415 -8.03 17.24 -9.98
CA SER A 415 -6.92 17.29 -10.91
C SER A 415 -5.82 16.35 -10.42
N ARG A 416 -5.26 15.55 -11.33
CA ARG A 416 -4.16 14.64 -10.99
C ARG A 416 -3.03 15.44 -10.35
N ARG A 417 -2.68 15.12 -9.10
CA ARG A 417 -1.55 15.70 -8.37
C ARG A 417 -0.36 14.74 -8.46
N ILE A 418 0.77 15.22 -8.98
CA ILE A 418 2.06 14.50 -8.97
C ILE A 418 3.10 15.45 -8.39
N TYR A 419 3.64 15.12 -7.21
CA TYR A 419 4.59 15.97 -6.48
C TYR A 419 5.49 15.13 -5.57
N THR A 420 6.62 15.70 -5.18
CA THR A 420 7.52 15.11 -4.19
C THR A 420 7.11 15.57 -2.78
N LEU A 421 7.21 14.68 -1.79
CA LEU A 421 7.11 15.08 -0.38
C LEU A 421 8.28 16.01 0.01
N SER A 422 8.10 16.79 1.07
CA SER A 422 9.13 17.68 1.58
C SER A 422 10.40 16.90 1.93
N ASN A 423 11.55 17.44 1.50
CA ASN A 423 12.85 16.83 1.80
C ASN A 423 13.19 16.86 3.30
N ASN A 424 12.62 17.80 4.06
CA ASN A 424 12.90 17.99 5.48
C ASN A 424 12.22 16.96 6.40
N LEU A 425 11.35 16.09 5.86
CA LEU A 425 10.75 15.02 6.66
C LEU A 425 11.79 13.93 6.96
N MET A 426 11.82 13.49 8.22
CA MET A 426 12.61 12.33 8.64
C MET A 426 12.21 11.07 7.86
N PRO A 427 13.15 10.14 7.59
CA PRO A 427 12.85 8.93 6.81
C PRO A 427 11.69 8.09 7.36
N GLU A 428 11.60 7.93 8.69
CA GLU A 428 10.49 7.21 9.33
C GLU A 428 9.14 7.91 9.10
N VAL A 429 9.11 9.25 9.16
CA VAL A 429 7.89 10.04 8.91
C VAL A 429 7.45 9.88 7.45
N LYS A 430 8.39 9.87 6.48
CA LYS A 430 8.08 9.60 5.07
C LYS A 430 7.48 8.20 4.89
N ALA A 431 8.05 7.19 5.54
CA ALA A 431 7.53 5.83 5.50
C ALA A 431 6.11 5.72 6.05
N VAL A 432 5.83 6.33 7.21
CA VAL A 432 4.49 6.35 7.81
C VAL A 432 3.50 7.17 6.97
N THR A 433 3.95 8.28 6.37
CA THR A 433 3.13 9.09 5.45
C THR A 433 2.58 8.22 4.31
N PHE A 434 3.45 7.44 3.67
CA PHE A 434 3.02 6.55 2.59
C PHE A 434 2.20 5.37 3.11
N ALA A 435 2.55 4.79 4.24
CA ALA A 435 1.78 3.67 4.80
C ALA A 435 0.34 4.07 5.15
N LYS A 436 0.13 5.28 5.69
CA LYS A 436 -1.18 5.79 6.10
C LYS A 436 -2.17 6.00 4.95
N CYS A 437 -1.74 6.11 3.69
CA CYS A 437 -2.67 6.29 2.58
C CYS A 437 -3.60 5.08 2.36
N SER A 438 -3.18 3.89 2.81
CA SER A 438 -4.04 2.70 2.78
C SER A 438 -5.25 2.80 3.73
N ARG A 439 -5.25 3.78 4.66
CA ARG A 439 -6.19 3.90 5.77
C ARG A 439 -6.70 5.32 6.00
N SER A 440 -6.30 6.29 5.16
CA SER A 440 -6.70 7.68 5.24
C SER A 440 -7.13 8.18 3.86
N PRO A 441 -8.29 8.85 3.74
CA PRO A 441 -8.72 9.45 2.48
C PRO A 441 -7.96 10.75 2.14
N GLU A 442 -7.14 11.26 3.05
CA GLU A 442 -6.42 12.52 2.87
C GLU A 442 -5.21 12.37 1.92
N SER A 443 -4.79 13.49 1.31
CA SER A 443 -3.61 13.52 0.45
C SER A 443 -2.31 13.40 1.26
N PHE A 444 -1.24 12.88 0.63
CA PHE A 444 0.03 12.61 1.33
C PHE A 444 0.66 13.83 2.03
N ASP A 445 0.46 15.04 1.52
CA ASP A 445 0.92 16.29 2.15
C ASP A 445 0.15 16.64 3.42
N LYS A 446 -1.15 16.35 3.48
CA LYS A 446 -1.94 16.51 4.70
C LYS A 446 -1.60 15.46 5.74
N ILE A 447 -1.48 14.19 5.31
CA ILE A 447 -1.04 13.09 6.18
C ILE A 447 0.32 13.43 6.80
N ALA A 448 1.28 13.90 5.99
CA ALA A 448 2.60 14.29 6.48
C ALA A 448 2.55 15.44 7.51
N ALA A 449 1.66 16.42 7.32
CA ALA A 449 1.53 17.57 8.21
C ALA A 449 0.98 17.20 9.60
N GLU A 450 0.25 16.09 9.72
CA GLU A 450 -0.32 15.61 10.99
C GLU A 450 0.61 14.68 11.78
N LEU A 451 1.68 14.20 11.13
CA LEU A 451 2.63 13.25 11.72
C LEU A 451 3.74 13.98 12.48
N THR A 452 3.94 13.55 13.73
CA THR A 452 5.13 13.86 14.52
C THR A 452 6.09 12.66 14.49
N GLU A 453 7.32 12.86 14.95
CA GLU A 453 8.29 11.76 15.13
C GLU A 453 7.74 10.69 16.08
N GLU A 454 7.18 11.09 17.23
CA GLU A 454 6.56 10.19 18.22
C GLU A 454 5.42 9.36 17.62
N LYS A 455 4.46 10.00 16.94
CA LYS A 455 3.36 9.29 16.28
C LYS A 455 3.84 8.34 15.20
N SER A 456 4.95 8.67 14.54
CA SER A 456 5.55 7.83 13.50
C SER A 456 6.28 6.63 14.11
N ALA A 457 6.98 6.83 15.22
CA ALA A 457 7.61 5.77 16.00
C ALA A 457 6.57 4.79 16.54
N GLU A 458 5.51 5.27 17.21
CA GLU A 458 4.40 4.42 17.69
C GLU A 458 3.75 3.62 16.56
N PHE A 459 3.58 4.24 15.39
CA PHE A 459 3.06 3.55 14.21
C PHE A 459 4.01 2.44 13.76
N ASN A 460 5.31 2.74 13.63
CA ASN A 460 6.30 1.76 13.20
C ASN A 460 6.44 0.61 14.21
N GLU A 461 6.40 0.89 15.51
CA GLU A 461 6.37 -0.12 16.58
C GLU A 461 5.20 -1.08 16.42
N LYS A 462 4.00 -0.53 16.22
CA LYS A 462 2.82 -1.36 16.07
C LYS A 462 2.85 -2.17 14.78
N TRP A 463 3.14 -1.54 13.65
CA TRP A 463 2.90 -2.12 12.33
C TRP A 463 4.13 -2.79 11.70
N VAL A 464 5.29 -2.16 11.76
CA VAL A 464 6.52 -2.70 11.16
C VAL A 464 7.07 -3.80 12.07
N VAL A 465 7.25 -3.48 13.35
CA VAL A 465 7.79 -4.42 14.34
C VAL A 465 6.73 -5.45 14.75
N GLY A 466 5.56 -5.00 15.22
CA GLY A 466 4.54 -5.89 15.79
C GLY A 466 3.87 -6.80 14.76
N PHE A 467 3.37 -6.24 13.66
CA PHE A 467 2.65 -7.00 12.61
C PHE A 467 3.53 -7.48 11.45
N GLY A 468 4.83 -7.15 11.45
CA GLY A 468 5.77 -7.61 10.42
C GLY A 468 5.55 -6.97 9.03
N HIS A 469 4.91 -5.80 8.95
CA HIS A 469 4.74 -5.04 7.70
C HIS A 469 6.05 -4.36 7.26
N SER A 470 7.09 -5.16 7.08
CA SER A 470 8.47 -4.73 6.80
C SER A 470 8.64 -3.94 5.51
N SER A 471 7.71 -4.03 4.54
CA SER A 471 7.76 -3.23 3.31
C SER A 471 7.60 -1.72 3.55
N ILE A 472 6.99 -1.31 4.67
CA ILE A 472 6.89 0.11 5.04
C ILE A 472 8.29 0.70 5.27
N ALA A 473 9.20 -0.08 5.85
CA ALA A 473 10.58 0.31 6.11
C ALA A 473 11.37 0.57 4.81
N GLU A 474 10.92 0.06 3.66
CA GLU A 474 11.57 0.31 2.36
C GLU A 474 11.45 1.78 1.91
N HIS A 475 10.44 2.50 2.38
CA HIS A 475 10.27 3.93 2.10
C HIS A 475 11.22 4.83 2.92
N ALA A 476 11.71 4.33 4.06
CA ALA A 476 12.75 5.01 4.81
C ALA A 476 14.11 4.70 4.17
N VAL A 477 14.72 5.70 3.54
CA VAL A 477 16.00 5.59 2.85
C VAL A 477 17.03 6.47 3.53
N ILE A 478 18.21 5.92 3.81
CA ILE A 478 19.34 6.66 4.37
C ILE A 478 20.56 6.59 3.45
N SER A 479 21.45 7.56 3.57
CA SER A 479 22.75 7.57 2.90
C SER A 479 23.86 7.53 3.95
N MET A 480 24.83 6.64 3.77
CA MET A 480 25.96 6.46 4.69
C MET A 480 27.28 6.57 3.94
N ALA A 481 28.26 7.22 4.55
CA ALA A 481 29.66 7.23 4.11
C ALA A 481 30.46 6.28 5.00
N VAL A 482 31.06 5.26 4.39
CA VAL A 482 31.86 4.23 5.07
C VAL A 482 33.30 4.40 4.58
N GLU A 483 34.18 4.92 5.43
CA GLU A 483 35.54 5.32 5.05
C GLU A 483 36.60 4.56 5.82
N ASN A 484 37.79 4.42 5.22
CA ASN A 484 38.92 3.73 5.82
C ASN A 484 38.62 2.28 6.22
N VAL A 485 37.89 1.54 5.38
CA VAL A 485 37.58 0.11 5.55
C VAL A 485 38.32 -0.73 4.52
N SER A 486 38.63 -1.99 4.83
CA SER A 486 39.33 -2.88 3.91
C SER A 486 38.52 -3.19 2.64
N ASN A 487 39.19 -3.70 1.60
CA ASN A 487 38.48 -4.17 0.41
C ASN A 487 37.60 -5.39 0.71
N ILE A 488 37.95 -6.22 1.69
CA ILE A 488 37.09 -7.33 2.13
C ILE A 488 35.76 -6.77 2.66
N ALA A 489 35.83 -5.76 3.53
CA ALA A 489 34.64 -5.13 4.11
C ALA A 489 33.72 -4.54 3.05
N THR A 490 34.28 -3.80 2.08
CA THR A 490 33.44 -3.22 1.02
C THR A 490 32.75 -4.29 0.17
N LYS A 491 33.40 -5.43 -0.13
CA LYS A 491 32.74 -6.50 -0.90
C LYS A 491 31.61 -7.17 -0.12
N ILE A 492 31.70 -7.25 1.22
CA ILE A 492 30.64 -7.81 2.07
C ILE A 492 29.45 -6.85 2.14
N ILE A 493 29.71 -5.54 2.24
CA ILE A 493 28.68 -4.49 2.24
C ILE A 493 28.00 -4.39 0.88
N GLU A 494 28.78 -4.37 -0.21
CA GLU A 494 28.26 -4.22 -1.57
C GLU A 494 27.41 -5.41 -2.05
N ASP A 495 27.46 -6.53 -1.33
CA ASP A 495 26.63 -7.71 -1.56
C ASP A 495 25.15 -7.50 -1.13
N ALA A 496 24.81 -6.42 -0.44
CA ALA A 496 23.43 -5.97 -0.25
C ALA A 496 22.85 -5.45 -1.57
N ARG A 497 22.07 -6.31 -2.26
CA ARG A 497 21.65 -6.09 -3.65
C ARG A 497 20.69 -4.90 -3.80
N LEU A 498 19.87 -4.64 -2.79
CA LEU A 498 18.84 -3.59 -2.81
C LEU A 498 19.33 -2.27 -2.18
N ALA A 499 20.53 -1.87 -2.58
CA ALA A 499 21.18 -0.62 -2.20
C ALA A 499 21.84 0.02 -3.44
N SER A 500 22.43 1.20 -3.27
CA SER A 500 23.28 1.89 -4.25
C SER A 500 24.66 2.13 -3.64
N PHE A 501 25.73 1.91 -4.40
CA PHE A 501 27.11 2.06 -3.90
C PHE A 501 28.00 2.85 -4.86
N THR A 502 28.90 3.65 -4.30
CA THR A 502 30.04 4.25 -5.01
C THR A 502 31.30 4.09 -4.17
N GLU A 503 32.20 3.23 -4.62
CA GLU A 503 33.48 2.97 -3.94
C GLU A 503 34.65 3.64 -4.69
N LYS A 504 35.64 4.12 -3.93
CA LYS A 504 36.90 4.69 -4.45
C LYS A 504 37.54 3.75 -5.47
N SER A 505 37.75 4.27 -6.68
CA SER A 505 38.23 3.46 -7.82
C SER A 505 39.72 3.15 -7.76
N SER A 506 40.08 1.88 -7.75
CA SER A 506 41.46 1.41 -7.96
C SER A 506 42.00 1.64 -9.38
N ARG A 507 41.11 2.02 -10.32
CA ARG A 507 41.48 2.33 -11.70
C ARG A 507 41.84 3.79 -11.93
N TYR A 508 41.49 4.69 -11.00
CA TYR A 508 41.69 6.14 -11.17
C TYR A 508 42.48 6.79 -10.03
N GLN A 509 42.52 6.12 -8.87
CA GLN A 509 43.19 6.61 -7.67
C GLN A 509 44.45 5.79 -7.40
N VAL A 510 45.48 6.48 -6.92
CA VAL A 510 46.69 5.86 -6.39
C VAL A 510 46.49 5.65 -4.88
N PHE A 511 46.93 4.50 -4.38
CA PHE A 511 46.82 4.14 -2.97
C PHE A 511 48.17 4.35 -2.27
N SER A 512 48.15 4.47 -0.94
CA SER A 512 49.35 4.71 -0.13
C SER A 512 49.51 3.60 0.89
N LYS A 513 50.76 3.23 1.16
CA LYS A 513 51.09 2.18 2.15
C LYS A 513 50.61 2.48 3.57
N ASN A 514 50.40 3.75 3.92
CA ASN A 514 49.91 4.17 5.24
C ASN A 514 48.41 3.88 5.46
N LYS A 515 47.73 3.27 4.47
CA LYS A 515 46.28 3.01 4.49
C LYS A 515 46.03 1.49 4.39
N LEU A 516 46.60 0.73 5.31
CA LEU A 516 46.41 -0.72 5.41
C LEU A 516 45.62 -1.07 6.68
N TYR A 517 44.65 -1.97 6.54
CA TYR A 517 44.00 -2.61 7.68
C TYR A 517 44.95 -3.60 8.34
N MET A 518 44.96 -3.61 9.68
CA MET A 518 45.83 -4.46 10.48
C MET A 518 44.96 -5.34 11.40
N PRO A 519 44.75 -6.62 11.06
CA PRO A 519 43.90 -7.50 11.87
C PRO A 519 44.51 -7.73 13.25
N GLU A 520 43.82 -7.33 14.31
CA GLU A 520 44.34 -7.38 15.69
C GLU A 520 44.85 -8.77 16.09
N VAL A 521 44.12 -9.82 15.70
CA VAL A 521 44.49 -11.22 15.99
C VAL A 521 45.80 -11.64 15.31
N ILE A 522 46.13 -11.10 14.13
CA ILE A 522 47.40 -11.36 13.46
C ILE A 522 48.51 -10.53 14.12
N ILE A 523 48.26 -9.24 14.36
CA ILE A 523 49.25 -8.32 14.94
C ILE A 523 49.66 -8.75 16.35
N ASN A 524 48.77 -9.38 17.11
CA ASN A 524 49.03 -9.89 18.46
C ASN A 524 49.49 -11.35 18.47
N SER A 525 49.94 -11.91 17.34
CA SER A 525 50.38 -13.30 17.20
C SER A 525 51.80 -13.44 16.67
N GLU A 526 52.31 -14.68 16.60
CA GLU A 526 53.59 -15.00 15.94
C GLU A 526 53.64 -14.62 14.45
N PHE A 527 52.49 -14.36 13.81
CA PHE A 527 52.43 -14.02 12.38
C PHE A 527 52.51 -12.52 12.09
N LYS A 528 52.70 -11.67 13.11
CA LYS A 528 52.79 -10.21 12.93
C LYS A 528 53.84 -9.82 11.89
N ASP A 529 55.06 -10.29 12.06
CA ASP A 529 56.19 -9.84 11.23
C ASP A 529 56.07 -10.35 9.80
N ILE A 530 55.68 -11.61 9.60
CA ILE A 530 55.45 -12.19 8.26
C ILE A 530 54.29 -11.51 7.53
N TYR A 531 53.22 -11.11 8.23
CA TYR A 531 52.13 -10.35 7.65
C TYR A 531 52.58 -8.96 7.22
N LEU A 532 53.21 -8.20 8.14
CA LEU A 532 53.66 -6.83 7.88
C LEU A 532 54.69 -6.80 6.75
N ASP A 533 55.65 -7.72 6.77
CA ASP A 533 56.67 -7.85 5.74
C ASP A 533 56.05 -8.10 4.36
N ALA A 534 55.05 -8.97 4.26
CA ALA A 534 54.33 -9.23 3.01
C ALA A 534 53.53 -8.02 2.50
N VAL A 535 52.66 -7.41 3.32
CA VAL A 535 51.82 -6.28 2.88
C VAL A 535 52.65 -5.03 2.58
N ASN A 536 53.72 -4.77 3.35
CA ASN A 536 54.62 -3.66 3.08
C ASN A 536 55.43 -3.90 1.80
N SER A 537 55.95 -5.12 1.57
CA SER A 537 56.67 -5.43 0.33
C SER A 537 55.81 -5.22 -0.92
N LEU A 538 54.52 -5.60 -0.86
CA LEU A 538 53.56 -5.33 -1.93
C LEU A 538 53.38 -3.83 -2.16
N MET A 539 53.18 -3.06 -1.08
CA MET A 539 52.92 -1.63 -1.17
C MET A 539 54.14 -0.78 -1.52
N ASP A 540 55.32 -1.15 -1.03
CA ASP A 540 56.59 -0.51 -1.40
C ASP A 540 56.86 -0.74 -2.90
N THR A 541 56.68 -1.98 -3.39
CA THR A 541 56.77 -2.28 -4.84
C THR A 541 55.71 -1.51 -5.65
N TYR A 542 54.48 -1.39 -5.14
CA TYR A 542 53.44 -0.57 -5.77
C TYR A 542 53.84 0.91 -5.88
N GLU A 543 54.39 1.50 -4.81
CA GLU A 543 54.84 2.88 -4.79
C GLU A 543 56.05 3.11 -5.72
N GLU A 544 57.02 2.19 -5.73
CA GLU A 544 58.20 2.21 -6.63
C GLU A 544 57.80 2.09 -8.11
N MET A 545 56.88 1.17 -8.43
CA MET A 545 56.42 0.95 -9.80
C MET A 545 55.51 2.07 -10.31
N THR A 546 54.86 2.83 -9.42
CA THR A 546 53.88 3.85 -9.82
C THR A 546 54.43 4.87 -10.84
N PRO A 547 55.52 5.61 -10.57
CA PRO A 547 56.08 6.55 -11.55
C PRO A 547 56.55 5.84 -12.83
N VAL A 548 57.18 4.67 -12.70
CA VAL A 548 57.70 3.91 -13.85
C VAL A 548 56.58 3.48 -14.79
N MET A 549 55.48 2.97 -14.25
CA MET A 549 54.32 2.57 -15.05
C MET A 549 53.60 3.78 -15.67
N MET A 550 53.57 4.93 -15.00
CA MET A 550 53.00 6.16 -15.56
C MET A 550 53.77 6.61 -16.81
N ASP A 551 55.10 6.56 -16.77
CA ASP A 551 55.96 6.93 -17.89
C ASP A 551 55.90 5.87 -19.00
N PHE A 552 55.99 4.59 -18.64
CA PHE A 552 55.88 3.47 -19.59
C PHE A 552 54.58 3.54 -20.42
N VAL A 553 53.43 3.78 -19.78
CA VAL A 553 52.14 3.90 -20.48
C VAL A 553 52.13 5.06 -21.48
N LYS A 554 52.76 6.19 -21.15
CA LYS A 554 52.86 7.34 -22.06
C LYS A 554 53.78 7.06 -23.25
N ILE A 555 54.83 6.26 -23.05
CA ILE A 555 55.72 5.82 -24.13
C ILE A 555 54.99 4.82 -25.04
N LYS A 556 54.33 3.80 -24.46
CA LYS A 556 53.62 2.76 -25.21
C LYS A 556 52.42 3.30 -25.98
N TYR A 557 51.74 4.30 -25.42
CA TYR A 557 50.55 4.90 -26.01
C TYR A 557 50.71 6.43 -26.12
N PRO A 558 51.44 6.93 -27.13
CA PRO A 558 51.69 8.36 -27.28
C PRO A 558 50.40 9.15 -27.51
N LYS A 559 50.41 10.44 -27.14
CA LYS A 559 49.26 11.33 -27.27
C LYS A 559 48.89 11.53 -28.74
N PRO A 560 47.65 11.24 -29.17
CA PRO A 560 47.16 11.65 -30.49
C PRO A 560 47.17 13.18 -30.65
N ASP A 561 47.42 13.67 -31.85
CA ASP A 561 47.52 15.11 -32.13
C ASP A 561 46.23 15.86 -31.79
N ASP A 562 45.08 15.23 -32.05
CA ASP A 562 43.73 15.74 -31.85
C ASP A 562 43.23 15.63 -30.39
N GLN A 563 43.93 14.88 -29.53
CA GLN A 563 43.49 14.65 -28.16
C GLN A 563 43.97 15.75 -27.19
N ASN A 564 43.02 16.24 -26.37
CA ASN A 564 43.27 17.17 -25.29
C ASN A 564 44.25 16.59 -24.24
N GLU A 565 45.23 17.39 -23.80
CA GLU A 565 46.29 16.97 -22.88
C GLU A 565 45.79 16.52 -21.51
N LYS A 566 44.77 17.20 -20.95
CA LYS A 566 44.18 16.82 -19.66
C LYS A 566 43.48 15.46 -19.76
N LEU A 567 42.76 15.22 -20.85
CA LEU A 567 42.10 13.94 -21.11
C LEU A 567 43.14 12.82 -21.32
N TYR A 568 44.19 13.08 -22.09
CA TYR A 568 45.29 12.14 -22.31
C TYR A 568 45.95 11.74 -20.98
N ASN A 569 46.34 12.70 -20.14
CA ASN A 569 46.96 12.43 -18.84
C ASN A 569 46.03 11.62 -17.92
N MET A 570 44.72 11.89 -17.92
CA MET A 570 43.73 11.12 -17.17
C MET A 570 43.64 9.66 -17.66
N VAL A 571 43.61 9.44 -18.98
CA VAL A 571 43.54 8.10 -19.58
C VAL A 571 44.84 7.32 -19.32
N SER A 572 46.00 7.95 -19.46
CA SER A 572 47.30 7.32 -19.18
C SER A 572 47.44 6.95 -17.71
N LYS A 573 47.01 7.84 -16.80
CA LYS A 573 46.93 7.51 -15.37
C LYS A 573 46.05 6.30 -15.11
N ALA A 574 44.88 6.25 -15.75
CA ALA A 574 43.96 5.13 -15.57
C ALA A 574 44.55 3.79 -16.06
N ARG A 575 45.24 3.80 -17.20
CA ARG A 575 45.95 2.63 -17.73
C ARG A 575 47.09 2.16 -16.82
N ALA A 576 47.85 3.08 -16.23
CA ALA A 576 48.89 2.73 -15.26
C ALA A 576 48.27 2.12 -13.99
N CYS A 577 47.24 2.76 -13.42
CA CYS A 577 46.48 2.23 -12.27
C CYS A 577 45.87 0.84 -12.54
N ASP A 578 45.35 0.60 -13.75
CA ASP A 578 44.80 -0.70 -14.17
C ASP A 578 45.85 -1.83 -14.07
N ASN A 579 47.13 -1.54 -14.29
CA ASN A 579 48.21 -2.51 -14.11
C ASN A 579 48.69 -2.59 -12.65
N LEU A 580 48.89 -1.45 -12.00
CA LEU A 580 49.43 -1.37 -10.63
C LEU A 580 48.48 -1.99 -9.60
N ARG A 581 47.16 -1.92 -9.82
CA ARG A 581 46.18 -2.44 -8.86
C ARG A 581 46.34 -3.93 -8.56
N TYR A 582 47.00 -4.70 -9.44
CA TYR A 582 47.30 -6.13 -9.24
C TYR A 582 48.13 -6.39 -7.97
N LEU A 583 48.95 -5.41 -7.52
CA LEU A 583 49.75 -5.51 -6.29
C LEU A 583 48.99 -5.12 -5.01
N LEU A 584 47.80 -4.53 -5.12
CA LEU A 584 47.10 -4.03 -3.93
C LEU A 584 46.62 -5.20 -3.06
N PRO A 585 47.07 -5.31 -1.78
CA PRO A 585 46.56 -6.32 -0.86
C PRO A 585 45.09 -6.04 -0.53
N SER A 586 44.32 -7.09 -0.21
CA SER A 586 42.92 -6.92 0.17
C SER A 586 42.75 -6.13 1.50
N ALA A 587 43.81 -6.03 2.30
CA ALA A 587 43.93 -5.14 3.46
C ALA A 587 43.94 -3.65 3.12
N ILE A 588 44.18 -3.24 1.86
CA ILE A 588 44.23 -1.82 1.54
C ILE A 588 42.87 -1.14 1.84
N LEU A 589 42.94 -0.02 2.55
CA LEU A 589 41.77 0.74 2.98
C LEU A 589 41.21 1.57 1.82
N THR A 590 39.89 1.63 1.76
CA THR A 590 39.11 2.32 0.75
C THR A 590 37.91 3.02 1.39
N ASN A 591 37.17 3.77 0.56
CA ASN A 591 35.96 4.49 0.97
C ASN A 591 34.80 4.07 0.07
N LEU A 592 33.60 4.01 0.66
CA LEU A 592 32.36 3.54 0.08
C LEU A 592 31.22 4.49 0.49
N GLY A 593 30.63 5.20 -0.47
CA GLY A 593 29.33 5.83 -0.27
C GLY A 593 28.21 4.84 -0.56
N MET A 594 27.17 4.82 0.27
CA MET A 594 25.99 3.98 0.05
C MET A 594 24.68 4.71 0.31
N THR A 595 23.64 4.30 -0.42
CA THR A 595 22.24 4.67 -0.16
C THR A 595 21.41 3.39 -0.09
N ILE A 596 20.65 3.22 0.97
CA ILE A 596 19.99 1.96 1.31
C ILE A 596 18.67 2.23 2.02
N ASN A 597 17.67 1.39 1.75
CA ASN A 597 16.41 1.44 2.50
C ASN A 597 16.56 0.71 3.85
N THR A 598 15.76 1.06 4.85
CA THR A 598 15.99 0.55 6.22
C THR A 598 15.75 -0.94 6.38
N ARG A 599 14.87 -1.56 5.56
CA ARG A 599 14.68 -3.02 5.56
C ARG A 599 15.94 -3.75 5.11
N GLU A 600 16.54 -3.32 4.00
CA GLU A 600 17.79 -3.92 3.52
C GLU A 600 18.97 -3.59 4.45
N LEU A 601 18.96 -2.41 5.08
CA LEU A 601 19.97 -2.03 6.07
C LEU A 601 19.92 -2.92 7.31
N GLU A 602 18.73 -3.24 7.81
CA GLU A 602 18.55 -4.19 8.92
C GLU A 602 19.19 -5.54 8.58
N HIS A 603 18.86 -6.11 7.41
CA HIS A 603 19.47 -7.36 6.94
C HIS A 603 21.01 -7.26 6.83
N LEU A 604 21.51 -6.14 6.31
CA LEU A 604 22.95 -5.89 6.20
C LEU A 604 23.60 -5.84 7.58
N ILE A 605 23.06 -5.07 8.54
CA ILE A 605 23.61 -4.97 9.90
C ILE A 605 23.64 -6.34 10.57
N VAL A 606 22.54 -7.11 10.52
CA VAL A 606 22.48 -8.48 11.06
C VAL A 606 23.58 -9.35 10.43
N LYS A 607 23.76 -9.27 9.11
CA LYS A 607 24.83 -9.99 8.38
C LYS A 607 26.23 -9.57 8.84
N LEU A 608 26.48 -8.29 9.05
CA LEU A 608 27.77 -7.75 9.48
C LEU A 608 28.11 -8.17 10.92
N LEU A 609 27.16 -8.02 11.85
CA LEU A 609 27.28 -8.44 13.25
C LEU A 609 27.48 -9.96 13.40
N SER A 610 26.97 -10.74 12.44
CA SER A 610 27.07 -12.20 12.39
C SER A 610 28.28 -12.70 11.59
N HIS A 611 29.16 -11.83 11.12
CA HIS A 611 30.31 -12.21 10.31
C HIS A 611 31.48 -12.70 11.19
N PRO A 612 32.29 -13.69 10.78
CA PRO A 612 33.40 -14.19 11.60
C PRO A 612 34.58 -13.21 11.77
N LEU A 613 34.76 -12.27 10.83
CA LEU A 613 35.83 -11.27 10.90
C LEU A 613 35.46 -10.12 11.84
N LYS A 614 36.37 -9.79 12.76
CA LYS A 614 36.21 -8.71 13.75
C LYS A 614 35.96 -7.34 13.11
N GLU A 615 36.70 -6.97 12.06
CA GLU A 615 36.49 -5.71 11.31
C GLU A 615 35.02 -5.54 10.88
N ILE A 616 34.42 -6.62 10.40
CA ILE A 616 33.08 -6.61 9.82
C ILE A 616 32.02 -6.48 10.93
N GLN A 617 32.25 -7.12 12.08
CA GLN A 617 31.41 -6.96 13.26
C GLN A 617 31.46 -5.53 13.80
N ASP A 618 32.66 -4.93 13.85
CA ASP A 618 32.86 -3.56 14.33
C ASP A 618 32.19 -2.54 13.41
N ILE A 619 32.36 -2.68 12.09
CA ILE A 619 31.64 -1.89 11.09
C ILE A 619 30.12 -2.07 11.26
N GLY A 620 29.63 -3.30 11.47
CA GLY A 620 28.22 -3.55 11.72
C GLY A 620 27.68 -2.83 12.94
N LYS A 621 28.45 -2.79 14.03
CA LYS A 621 28.11 -2.08 15.27
C LYS A 621 28.08 -0.56 15.06
N GLU A 622 29.11 0.00 14.43
CA GLU A 622 29.22 1.43 14.12
C GLU A 622 28.11 1.87 13.15
N MET A 623 27.81 1.06 12.13
CA MET A 623 26.70 1.32 11.21
C MET A 623 25.35 1.31 11.92
N LYS A 624 25.13 0.35 12.84
CA LYS A 624 23.92 0.29 13.67
C LYS A 624 23.78 1.56 14.51
N GLU A 625 24.84 1.96 15.20
CA GLU A 625 24.85 3.16 16.02
C GLU A 625 24.46 4.41 15.22
N LYS A 626 25.09 4.63 14.06
CA LYS A 626 24.78 5.80 13.21
C LYS A 626 23.40 5.72 12.56
N ALA A 627 22.90 4.51 12.27
CA ALA A 627 21.54 4.34 11.76
C ALA A 627 20.48 4.65 12.83
N MET A 628 20.72 4.29 14.09
CA MET A 628 19.82 4.60 15.22
C MET A 628 19.60 6.11 15.41
N GLU A 629 20.56 6.96 15.02
CA GLU A 629 20.41 8.42 15.10
C GLU A 629 19.36 8.97 14.12
N VAL A 630 18.99 8.20 13.07
CA VAL A 630 18.10 8.67 11.99
C VAL A 630 16.80 7.84 11.91
N VAL A 631 16.89 6.53 12.16
CA VAL A 631 15.80 5.55 12.02
C VAL A 631 15.76 4.58 13.22
N PRO A 632 15.64 5.10 14.46
CA PRO A 632 15.78 4.31 15.68
C PRO A 632 14.77 3.17 15.78
N THR A 633 13.53 3.39 15.34
CA THR A 633 12.45 2.42 15.48
C THR A 633 12.64 1.24 14.54
N LEU A 634 13.10 1.52 13.32
CA LEU A 634 13.19 0.54 12.25
C LEU A 634 14.40 -0.39 12.34
N ILE A 635 15.47 0.02 13.06
CA ILE A 635 16.72 -0.76 13.07
C ILE A 635 17.06 -1.35 14.45
N LYS A 636 16.33 -0.98 15.52
CA LYS A 636 16.66 -1.38 16.90
C LYS A 636 16.86 -2.89 17.09
N PHE A 637 16.10 -3.73 16.37
CA PHE A 637 16.18 -5.19 16.48
C PHE A 637 17.21 -5.85 15.55
N ALA A 638 17.99 -5.04 14.80
CA ALA A 638 19.08 -5.56 13.99
C ALA A 638 20.21 -6.07 14.90
N GLU A 639 20.12 -7.33 15.32
CA GLU A 639 21.04 -7.97 16.25
C GLU A 639 21.83 -9.09 15.58
N LYS A 640 22.89 -9.54 16.27
CA LYS A 640 23.65 -10.72 15.87
C LYS A 640 22.73 -11.95 15.77
N SER A 641 22.90 -12.74 14.72
CA SER A 641 22.09 -13.94 14.44
C SER A 641 22.91 -15.21 14.68
N ASP A 642 22.60 -15.93 15.75
CA ASP A 642 23.22 -17.22 16.05
C ASP A 642 22.92 -18.26 14.96
N TYR A 643 21.74 -18.18 14.33
CA TYR A 643 21.41 -19.02 13.19
C TYR A 643 22.42 -18.85 12.05
N ILE A 644 22.73 -17.60 11.64
CA ILE A 644 23.68 -17.35 10.55
C ILE A 644 25.07 -17.87 10.89
N ILE A 645 25.52 -17.66 12.14
CA ILE A 645 26.85 -18.05 12.60
C ILE A 645 26.98 -19.57 12.63
N ASN A 646 26.12 -20.23 13.39
CA ASN A 646 26.17 -21.68 13.59
C ASN A 646 25.99 -22.41 12.26
N THR A 647 25.09 -21.93 11.39
CA THR A 647 24.87 -22.52 10.06
C THR A 647 26.10 -22.39 9.18
N LYS A 648 26.73 -21.20 9.11
CA LYS A 648 27.93 -21.01 8.27
C LYS A 648 29.13 -21.81 8.78
N GLU A 649 29.30 -21.90 10.09
CA GLU A 649 30.35 -22.73 10.68
C GLU A 649 30.15 -24.20 10.36
N GLU A 650 28.92 -24.70 10.50
CA GLU A 650 28.62 -26.10 10.22
C GLU A 650 28.72 -26.42 8.73
N LEU A 651 28.21 -25.56 7.84
CA LEU A 651 28.39 -25.71 6.40
C LEU A 651 29.86 -25.71 5.98
N LYS A 652 30.72 -24.94 6.66
CA LYS A 652 32.17 -24.95 6.43
C LYS A 652 32.79 -26.29 6.84
N ARG A 653 32.33 -26.91 7.94
CA ARG A 653 32.77 -28.25 8.37
C ARG A 653 32.31 -29.33 7.41
N ILE A 654 31.02 -29.34 7.07
CA ILE A 654 30.42 -30.27 6.09
C ILE A 654 31.16 -30.16 4.76
N SER A 655 31.39 -28.94 4.26
CA SER A 655 32.11 -28.73 3.00
C SER A 655 33.52 -29.34 3.02
N ARG A 656 34.28 -29.19 4.11
CA ARG A 656 35.61 -29.79 4.24
C ARG A 656 35.55 -31.32 4.29
N TRP A 657 34.56 -31.86 5.02
CA TRP A 657 34.38 -33.31 5.17
C TRP A 657 33.94 -33.98 3.86
N GLU A 658 32.91 -33.43 3.19
CA GLU A 658 32.30 -34.03 2.00
C GLU A 658 33.06 -33.74 0.70
N LEU A 659 33.59 -32.52 0.54
CA LEU A 659 34.20 -32.07 -0.72
C LEU A 659 35.73 -32.06 -0.68
N GLY A 660 36.32 -32.14 0.52
CA GLY A 660 37.75 -32.04 0.72
C GLY A 660 38.32 -30.68 0.36
N ASP A 661 39.54 -30.71 -0.17
CA ASP A 661 40.45 -29.56 -0.22
C ASP A 661 41.01 -29.29 -1.62
N ASP A 662 40.55 -30.02 -2.65
CA ASP A 662 41.00 -29.77 -4.02
C ASP A 662 40.52 -28.41 -4.55
N ALA A 663 41.39 -27.69 -5.24
CA ALA A 663 41.10 -26.39 -5.85
C ALA A 663 40.35 -26.52 -7.19
N GLY A 664 40.33 -27.73 -7.77
CA GLY A 664 39.59 -28.06 -8.99
C GLY A 664 40.18 -27.41 -10.24
N THR A 665 39.32 -27.20 -11.25
CA THR A 665 39.73 -26.76 -12.59
C THR A 665 40.04 -25.27 -12.67
N ASN A 666 41.07 -24.85 -13.44
CA ASN A 666 41.36 -23.43 -13.68
C ASN A 666 40.60 -22.83 -14.88
N GLN A 667 39.45 -23.38 -15.24
CA GLN A 667 38.63 -22.80 -16.32
C GLN A 667 38.06 -21.44 -15.88
N ALA A 668 38.23 -20.42 -16.73
CA ALA A 668 37.86 -19.05 -16.40
C ALA A 668 36.35 -18.83 -16.36
N VAL A 669 35.60 -19.36 -17.33
CA VAL A 669 34.13 -19.23 -17.39
C VAL A 669 33.54 -20.56 -17.87
N THR A 670 32.52 -21.03 -17.17
CA THR A 670 31.76 -22.23 -17.54
C THR A 670 30.29 -22.01 -17.22
N ILE A 671 29.39 -22.33 -18.15
CA ILE A 671 27.96 -22.45 -17.83
C ILE A 671 27.73 -23.82 -17.19
N VAL A 672 27.29 -23.83 -15.94
CA VAL A 672 27.09 -25.04 -15.13
C VAL A 672 25.62 -25.44 -15.02
N ASP A 673 24.68 -24.50 -15.19
CA ASP A 673 23.25 -24.77 -15.31
C ASP A 673 22.55 -23.71 -16.18
N TYR A 674 21.44 -24.08 -16.84
CA TYR A 674 20.65 -23.19 -17.69
C TYR A 674 19.29 -23.79 -18.08
N ASP A 675 18.37 -22.93 -18.54
CA ASP A 675 17.07 -23.34 -19.09
C ASP A 675 17.20 -24.12 -20.42
N ARG A 676 17.13 -25.44 -20.39
CA ARG A 676 17.24 -26.30 -21.61
C ARG A 676 16.18 -26.04 -22.67
N ASN A 677 15.01 -25.51 -22.28
CA ASN A 677 13.90 -25.17 -23.18
C ASN A 677 13.76 -23.64 -23.35
N ALA A 678 14.88 -22.89 -23.30
CA ALA A 678 14.87 -21.43 -23.28
C ALA A 678 14.03 -20.80 -24.40
N THR A 679 14.11 -21.34 -25.63
CA THR A 679 13.34 -20.82 -26.78
C THR A 679 11.83 -20.89 -26.55
N ASP A 680 11.31 -22.07 -26.20
CA ASP A 680 9.87 -22.26 -25.98
C ASP A 680 9.37 -21.42 -24.80
N LYS A 681 10.14 -21.43 -23.70
CA LYS A 681 9.85 -20.67 -22.48
C LYS A 681 9.80 -19.16 -22.78
N LEU A 682 10.76 -18.65 -23.55
CA LEU A 682 10.83 -17.23 -23.91
C LEU A 682 9.67 -16.85 -24.84
N VAL A 683 9.41 -17.65 -25.89
CA VAL A 683 8.31 -17.37 -26.82
C VAL A 683 6.96 -17.40 -26.11
N ALA A 684 6.73 -18.38 -25.22
CA ALA A 684 5.50 -18.42 -24.42
C ALA A 684 5.37 -17.20 -23.50
N SER A 685 6.46 -16.81 -22.83
CA SER A 685 6.48 -15.64 -21.95
C SER A 685 6.23 -14.34 -22.72
N LEU A 686 6.82 -14.17 -23.92
CA LEU A 686 6.63 -13.01 -24.78
C LEU A 686 5.19 -12.87 -25.29
N LEU A 687 4.50 -13.99 -25.54
CA LEU A 687 3.12 -13.97 -26.01
C LEU A 687 2.09 -13.86 -24.88
N TYR A 688 2.46 -14.22 -23.64
CA TYR A 688 1.57 -14.28 -22.49
C TYR A 688 0.80 -12.97 -22.23
N PRO A 689 1.41 -11.77 -22.23
CA PRO A 689 0.67 -10.52 -22.02
C PRO A 689 -0.35 -10.17 -23.12
N TYR A 690 -0.33 -10.88 -24.26
CA TYR A 690 -1.17 -10.63 -25.43
C TYR A 690 -2.18 -11.75 -25.70
N SER A 691 -2.43 -12.61 -24.70
CA SER A 691 -3.34 -13.74 -24.80
C SER A 691 -4.15 -13.91 -23.52
N ASP A 692 -5.41 -14.32 -23.64
CA ASP A 692 -6.25 -14.72 -22.49
C ASP A 692 -6.01 -16.18 -22.06
N LEU A 693 -5.10 -16.89 -22.72
CA LEU A 693 -4.80 -18.29 -22.41
C LEU A 693 -3.90 -18.40 -21.17
N ALA A 694 -4.12 -19.44 -20.37
CA ALA A 694 -3.18 -19.80 -19.32
C ALA A 694 -1.80 -20.16 -19.91
N TYR A 695 -0.74 -19.95 -19.13
CA TYR A 695 0.64 -20.22 -19.56
C TYR A 695 0.83 -21.66 -20.06
N GLU A 696 0.17 -22.63 -19.40
CA GLU A 696 0.21 -24.04 -19.77
C GLU A 696 -0.34 -24.32 -21.18
N ASP A 697 -1.34 -23.56 -21.62
CA ASP A 697 -1.92 -23.74 -22.96
C ASP A 697 -1.11 -23.02 -24.02
N ILE A 698 -0.52 -21.87 -23.68
CA ILE A 698 0.41 -21.16 -24.55
C ILE A 698 1.63 -22.04 -24.81
N ILE A 699 2.26 -22.60 -23.79
CA ILE A 699 3.47 -23.42 -23.97
C ILE A 699 3.19 -24.69 -24.79
N LYS A 700 2.01 -25.32 -24.65
CA LYS A 700 1.58 -26.44 -25.51
C LYS A 700 1.47 -26.02 -26.97
N LYS A 701 0.92 -24.84 -27.25
CA LYS A 701 0.84 -24.30 -28.61
C LYS A 701 2.20 -23.92 -29.17
N VAL A 702 3.07 -23.30 -28.36
CA VAL A 702 4.43 -22.88 -28.75
C VAL A 702 5.29 -24.08 -29.12
N LYS A 703 5.19 -25.20 -28.40
CA LYS A 703 5.90 -26.46 -28.75
C LYS A 703 5.58 -26.96 -30.16
N ASN A 704 4.39 -26.66 -30.67
CA ASN A 704 3.94 -27.05 -32.01
C ASN A 704 4.30 -26.01 -33.10
N LEU A 705 4.88 -24.85 -32.74
CA LEU A 705 5.38 -23.88 -33.71
C LEU A 705 6.69 -24.37 -34.34
N SER A 706 6.91 -24.02 -35.61
CA SER A 706 8.21 -24.22 -36.24
C SER A 706 9.27 -23.30 -35.64
N GLU A 707 10.53 -23.72 -35.69
CA GLU A 707 11.66 -22.91 -35.18
C GLU A 707 11.74 -21.53 -35.85
N GLU A 708 11.44 -21.43 -37.15
CA GLU A 708 11.38 -20.14 -37.87
C GLU A 708 10.33 -19.18 -37.26
N LYS A 709 9.16 -19.70 -36.86
CA LYS A 709 8.13 -18.88 -36.21
C LYS A 709 8.57 -18.43 -34.81
N LYS A 710 9.23 -19.32 -34.06
CA LYS A 710 9.78 -19.00 -32.74
C LYS A 710 10.87 -17.92 -32.84
N GLU A 711 11.80 -18.08 -33.77
CA GLU A 711 12.85 -17.09 -34.05
C GLU A 711 12.25 -15.74 -34.44
N ARG A 712 11.25 -15.72 -35.33
CA ARG A 712 10.58 -14.48 -35.71
C ARG A 712 9.98 -13.76 -34.50
N ILE A 713 9.35 -14.47 -33.57
CA ILE A 713 8.77 -13.86 -32.36
C ILE A 713 9.86 -13.24 -31.48
N ILE A 714 10.96 -13.96 -31.27
CA ILE A 714 12.12 -13.46 -30.51
C ILE A 714 12.73 -12.23 -31.21
N ASP A 715 12.94 -12.29 -32.52
CA ASP A 715 13.46 -11.19 -33.33
C ASP A 715 12.58 -9.94 -33.21
N GLU A 716 11.24 -10.06 -33.32
CA GLU A 716 10.32 -8.93 -33.16
C GLU A 716 10.44 -8.24 -31.79
N SER A 717 10.75 -9.01 -30.73
CA SER A 717 10.91 -8.48 -29.37
C SER A 717 12.23 -7.71 -29.15
N LEU A 718 13.26 -7.97 -29.96
CA LEU A 718 14.62 -7.45 -29.71
C LEU A 718 15.16 -6.54 -30.82
N LYS A 719 14.75 -6.72 -32.08
CA LYS A 719 15.37 -6.05 -33.24
C LYS A 719 15.23 -4.53 -33.26
N ARG A 720 14.25 -3.96 -32.55
CA ARG A 720 14.00 -2.50 -32.51
C ARG A 720 14.75 -1.78 -31.40
N ARG A 721 15.50 -2.50 -30.55
CA ARG A 721 16.17 -1.90 -29.39
C ARG A 721 17.29 -0.95 -29.80
N GLY A 722 17.20 0.29 -29.35
CA GLY A 722 18.25 1.30 -29.37
C GLY A 722 19.29 1.11 -28.26
N LYS A 723 20.24 2.04 -28.11
CA LYS A 723 21.37 1.91 -27.16
C LYS A 723 20.99 1.92 -25.70
N PHE A 724 19.93 2.63 -25.36
CA PHE A 724 19.50 2.80 -23.97
C PHE A 724 18.25 1.95 -23.65
N ASP A 725 17.74 1.20 -24.63
CA ASP A 725 16.56 0.37 -24.45
C ASP A 725 16.92 -0.96 -23.76
N GLN A 726 16.28 -1.18 -22.61
CA GLN A 726 16.36 -2.44 -21.91
C GLN A 726 15.52 -3.51 -22.63
N PRO A 727 15.93 -4.79 -22.59
CA PRO A 727 15.06 -5.86 -23.05
C PRO A 727 13.78 -5.90 -22.21
N LEU A 728 12.71 -6.45 -22.79
CA LEU A 728 11.43 -6.63 -22.09
C LEU A 728 11.60 -7.55 -20.85
N ARG A 729 10.68 -7.46 -19.88
CA ARG A 729 10.79 -8.19 -18.60
C ARG A 729 10.59 -9.69 -18.78
N GLU A 730 9.95 -10.13 -19.85
CA GLU A 730 9.72 -11.55 -20.16
C GLU A 730 11.03 -12.32 -20.34
N LEU A 731 12.14 -11.65 -20.68
CA LEU A 731 13.47 -12.26 -20.71
C LEU A 731 13.99 -12.63 -19.30
N GLU A 732 13.39 -12.11 -18.23
CA GLU A 732 13.73 -12.48 -16.85
C GLU A 732 13.36 -13.93 -16.53
N HIS A 733 12.47 -14.56 -17.32
CA HIS A 733 12.10 -15.97 -17.14
C HIS A 733 13.19 -16.95 -17.59
N ILE A 734 14.20 -16.52 -18.35
CA ILE A 734 15.28 -17.39 -18.81
C ILE A 734 16.52 -17.18 -17.94
N TYR A 735 17.12 -18.23 -17.39
CA TYR A 735 18.31 -18.13 -16.54
C TYR A 735 19.51 -18.95 -17.03
N TYR A 736 20.69 -18.51 -16.58
CA TYR A 736 21.98 -19.17 -16.79
C TYR A 736 22.85 -19.01 -15.55
N THR A 737 23.46 -20.09 -15.10
CA THR A 737 24.40 -20.14 -13.98
C THR A 737 25.81 -20.37 -14.50
N PHE A 738 26.71 -19.46 -14.16
CA PHE A 738 28.12 -19.45 -14.54
C PHE A 738 29.00 -19.71 -13.31
N ASP A 739 29.91 -20.68 -13.41
CA ASP A 739 31.08 -20.77 -12.55
C ASP A 739 32.19 -19.92 -13.18
N ILE A 740 32.65 -18.90 -12.48
CA ILE A 740 33.62 -17.94 -12.99
C ILE A 740 34.83 -17.87 -12.06
N LEU A 741 36.01 -18.08 -12.64
CA LEU A 741 37.31 -17.86 -12.03
C LEU A 741 37.98 -16.63 -12.67
N MET A 742 38.25 -15.60 -11.85
CA MET A 742 38.79 -14.32 -12.30
C MET A 742 39.69 -13.69 -11.24
N ASP A 743 40.58 -12.78 -11.61
CA ASP A 743 41.33 -12.00 -10.59
C ASP A 743 40.39 -11.19 -9.69
N TYR A 744 40.80 -10.99 -8.43
CA TYR A 744 39.99 -10.28 -7.44
C TYR A 744 39.68 -8.83 -7.86
N GLY A 745 40.56 -8.20 -8.63
CA GLY A 745 40.33 -6.89 -9.23
C GLY A 745 39.14 -6.87 -10.20
N ALA A 746 39.00 -7.89 -11.05
CA ALA A 746 37.87 -8.07 -11.95
C ALA A 746 36.59 -8.36 -11.18
N PHE A 747 36.65 -9.20 -10.14
CA PHE A 747 35.50 -9.47 -9.27
C PHE A 747 34.97 -8.19 -8.64
N ARG A 748 35.86 -7.35 -8.10
CA ARG A 748 35.50 -6.04 -7.51
C ARG A 748 34.70 -5.16 -8.46
N ASP A 749 34.97 -5.23 -9.77
CA ASP A 749 34.26 -4.46 -10.78
C ASP A 749 32.96 -5.17 -11.23
N ILE A 750 32.96 -6.51 -11.34
CA ILE A 750 31.81 -7.32 -11.79
C ILE A 750 30.71 -7.40 -10.72
N GLN A 751 31.07 -7.59 -9.45
CA GLN A 751 30.14 -7.76 -8.32
C GLN A 751 29.09 -6.64 -8.23
N ARG A 752 29.42 -5.45 -8.76
CA ARG A 752 28.51 -4.29 -8.82
C ARG A 752 27.25 -4.51 -9.66
N HIS A 753 27.20 -5.57 -10.46
CA HIS A 753 25.98 -6.04 -11.13
C HIS A 753 25.13 -6.84 -10.13
N ARG A 754 23.98 -6.28 -9.73
CA ARG A 754 23.25 -6.73 -8.53
C ARG A 754 21.98 -7.52 -8.79
N MET A 755 21.39 -7.37 -9.97
CA MET A 755 20.19 -8.13 -10.35
C MET A 755 20.57 -9.56 -10.77
N CYS A 756 21.25 -10.25 -9.86
CA CYS A 756 21.71 -11.62 -10.03
C CYS A 756 21.85 -12.29 -8.66
N THR A 757 22.04 -13.61 -8.70
CA THR A 757 22.43 -14.37 -7.51
C THR A 757 23.92 -14.63 -7.58
N GLN A 758 24.63 -14.32 -6.49
CA GLN A 758 26.07 -14.52 -6.37
C GLN A 758 26.35 -15.47 -5.20
N SER A 759 27.28 -16.40 -5.37
CA SER A 759 27.83 -17.20 -4.27
C SER A 759 29.36 -17.16 -4.35
N ASN A 760 29.96 -16.59 -3.32
CA ASN A 760 31.35 -16.21 -3.30
C ASN A 760 32.19 -17.22 -2.51
N GLN A 761 33.25 -17.77 -3.12
CA GLN A 761 34.31 -18.44 -2.34
C GLN A 761 35.25 -17.40 -1.72
N PRO A 762 35.94 -17.67 -0.58
CA PRO A 762 36.89 -16.74 0.02
C PRO A 762 38.03 -16.31 -0.93
N ILE A 763 38.67 -15.17 -0.65
CA ILE A 763 39.91 -14.78 -1.34
C ILE A 763 41.02 -15.75 -0.93
N THR A 764 41.82 -16.21 -1.88
CA THR A 764 42.81 -17.25 -1.64
C THR A 764 43.92 -17.20 -2.68
N VAL A 765 44.99 -17.94 -2.43
CA VAL A 765 46.14 -18.06 -3.34
C VAL A 765 46.10 -19.35 -4.18
N VAL A 766 45.15 -20.25 -3.89
CA VAL A 766 45.12 -21.60 -4.49
C VAL A 766 44.80 -21.65 -5.98
N HIS A 767 44.17 -20.60 -6.51
CA HIS A 767 43.81 -20.53 -7.93
C HIS A 767 44.87 -19.85 -8.81
N GLY A 768 46.04 -19.57 -8.25
CA GLY A 768 47.11 -18.83 -8.90
C GLY A 768 46.76 -17.34 -9.11
N TYR A 769 47.65 -16.64 -9.80
CA TYR A 769 47.55 -15.20 -10.05
C TYR A 769 47.84 -14.85 -11.50
N ASP A 770 47.50 -13.62 -11.87
CA ASP A 770 47.76 -13.04 -13.18
C ASP A 770 48.85 -11.97 -13.12
N VAL A 771 49.77 -11.98 -14.10
CA VAL A 771 50.79 -10.94 -14.29
C VAL A 771 50.43 -10.12 -15.52
N PRO A 772 50.21 -8.79 -15.38
CA PRO A 772 50.06 -7.91 -16.53
C PRO A 772 51.30 -7.93 -17.47
N PRO A 773 51.19 -8.24 -18.77
CA PRO A 773 52.15 -7.96 -19.83
C PRO A 773 52.72 -6.56 -19.82
N GLU A 774 51.97 -5.50 -19.52
CA GLU A 774 52.59 -4.18 -19.36
C GLU A 774 53.62 -4.14 -18.22
N ILE A 775 53.43 -4.92 -17.14
CA ILE A 775 54.43 -5.08 -16.08
C ILE A 775 55.65 -5.87 -16.59
N ARG A 776 55.43 -6.90 -17.42
CA ARG A 776 56.51 -7.66 -18.09
C ARG A 776 57.30 -6.80 -19.06
N GLU A 777 56.61 -6.11 -19.96
CA GLU A 777 57.18 -5.22 -20.97
C GLU A 777 57.94 -4.06 -20.33
N ALA A 778 57.52 -3.59 -19.15
CA ALA A 778 58.25 -2.60 -18.36
C ALA A 778 59.46 -3.17 -17.58
N GLY A 779 59.71 -4.48 -17.63
CA GLY A 779 60.86 -5.13 -16.97
C GLY A 779 60.69 -5.44 -15.48
N TRP A 780 59.45 -5.45 -14.97
CA TRP A 780 59.14 -5.62 -13.54
C TRP A 780 58.59 -7.01 -13.18
N GLU A 781 58.55 -7.96 -14.12
CA GLU A 781 57.94 -9.29 -13.89
C GLU A 781 58.56 -10.04 -12.71
N GLU A 782 59.89 -10.10 -12.60
CA GLU A 782 60.55 -10.85 -11.52
C GLU A 782 60.28 -10.24 -10.14
N LYS A 783 60.39 -8.91 -10.00
CA LYS A 783 60.08 -8.24 -8.74
C LYS A 783 58.60 -8.38 -8.35
N PHE A 784 57.71 -8.29 -9.34
CA PHE A 784 56.28 -8.51 -9.14
C PHE A 784 55.99 -9.92 -8.58
N LYS A 785 56.57 -10.96 -9.20
CA LYS A 785 56.40 -12.35 -8.75
C LYS A 785 56.94 -12.55 -7.34
N GLU A 786 58.16 -12.05 -7.07
CA GLU A 786 58.81 -12.14 -5.76
C GLU A 786 57.87 -11.68 -4.62
N VAL A 787 57.28 -10.49 -4.74
CA VAL A 787 56.41 -9.95 -3.68
C VAL A 787 55.03 -10.60 -3.63
N VAL A 788 54.50 -11.06 -4.77
CA VAL A 788 53.22 -11.79 -4.85
C VAL A 788 53.34 -13.20 -4.25
N GLU A 789 54.48 -13.86 -4.45
CA GLU A 789 54.80 -15.18 -3.87
C GLU A 789 55.09 -15.07 -2.37
N LYS A 790 55.76 -14.00 -1.95
CA LYS A 790 55.92 -13.66 -0.53
C LYS A 790 54.58 -13.48 0.18
N ALA A 791 53.62 -12.81 -0.46
CA ALA A 791 52.26 -12.72 0.06
C ALA A 791 51.55 -14.08 0.12
N ALA A 792 51.80 -14.97 -0.85
CA ALA A 792 51.29 -16.35 -0.81
C ALA A 792 51.87 -17.16 0.35
N TYR A 793 53.16 -17.03 0.61
CA TYR A 793 53.81 -17.69 1.74
C TYR A 793 53.23 -17.20 3.08
N ALA A 794 53.04 -15.88 3.23
CA ALA A 794 52.39 -15.31 4.41
C ALA A 794 50.94 -15.82 4.55
N PHE A 795 50.17 -15.87 3.46
CA PHE A 795 48.82 -16.43 3.47
C PHE A 795 48.81 -17.86 4.00
N GLN A 796 49.69 -18.73 3.49
CA GLN A 796 49.75 -20.13 3.89
C GLN A 796 50.02 -20.28 5.40
N LYS A 797 51.02 -19.55 5.92
CA LYS A 797 51.36 -19.60 7.35
C LYS A 797 50.24 -19.07 8.24
N ILE A 798 49.59 -17.99 7.85
CA ILE A 798 48.49 -17.41 8.63
C ILE A 798 47.24 -18.30 8.56
N TYR A 799 46.97 -18.93 7.41
CA TYR A 799 45.73 -19.68 7.16
C TYR A 799 45.55 -20.88 8.10
N GLU A 800 46.63 -21.50 8.56
CA GLU A 800 46.60 -22.63 9.51
C GLU A 800 45.89 -22.26 10.82
N LYS A 801 46.13 -21.06 11.35
CA LYS A 801 45.57 -20.59 12.62
C LYS A 801 44.41 -19.61 12.44
N PHE A 802 44.50 -18.74 11.45
CA PHE A 802 43.57 -17.64 11.19
C PHE A 802 43.06 -17.68 9.73
N PRO A 803 42.27 -18.70 9.36
CA PRO A 803 41.88 -18.94 7.97
C PRO A 803 41.00 -17.83 7.36
N ASN A 804 40.28 -17.07 8.19
CA ASN A 804 39.45 -15.97 7.69
C ASN A 804 40.30 -14.72 7.45
N GLU A 805 41.23 -14.42 8.36
CA GLU A 805 42.08 -13.23 8.36
C GLU A 805 43.26 -13.35 7.39
N ALA A 806 43.70 -14.56 7.06
CA ALA A 806 44.71 -14.78 6.03
C ALA A 806 44.39 -14.06 4.71
N GLN A 807 43.10 -13.88 4.39
CA GLN A 807 42.65 -13.17 3.19
C GLN A 807 43.24 -11.76 3.05
N TYR A 808 43.52 -11.05 4.16
CA TYR A 808 43.99 -9.67 4.17
C TYR A 808 45.33 -9.46 3.46
N VAL A 809 46.20 -10.48 3.43
CA VAL A 809 47.51 -10.39 2.79
C VAL A 809 47.45 -10.59 1.26
N VAL A 810 46.33 -11.11 0.74
CA VAL A 810 46.25 -11.55 -0.66
C VAL A 810 46.07 -10.35 -1.61
N PRO A 811 46.98 -10.13 -2.58
CA PRO A 811 46.86 -9.06 -3.57
C PRO A 811 45.80 -9.34 -4.65
N MET A 812 45.31 -8.27 -5.30
CA MET A 812 44.22 -8.34 -6.28
C MET A 812 44.52 -9.21 -7.51
N CYS A 813 45.79 -9.51 -7.79
CA CYS A 813 46.20 -10.38 -8.89
C CYS A 813 45.76 -11.85 -8.74
N TYR A 814 45.48 -12.30 -7.50
CA TYR A 814 45.05 -13.67 -7.26
C TYR A 814 43.61 -13.88 -7.70
N ARG A 815 43.35 -15.11 -8.17
CA ARG A 815 42.03 -15.48 -8.69
C ARG A 815 41.07 -15.90 -7.58
N LYS A 816 39.82 -15.51 -7.75
CA LYS A 816 38.67 -15.83 -6.91
C LYS A 816 37.61 -16.53 -7.76
N ARG A 817 37.05 -17.61 -7.22
CA ARG A 817 35.92 -18.31 -7.83
C ARG A 817 34.60 -17.78 -7.30
N VAL A 818 33.66 -17.54 -8.20
CA VAL A 818 32.32 -17.03 -7.89
C VAL A 818 31.30 -17.68 -8.81
N LEU A 819 30.20 -18.14 -8.21
CA LEU A 819 29.04 -18.63 -8.94
C LEU A 819 28.07 -17.46 -9.18
N PHE A 820 27.73 -17.21 -10.43
CA PHE A 820 26.77 -16.17 -10.83
C PHE A 820 25.57 -16.80 -11.53
N THR A 821 24.35 -16.48 -11.09
CA THR A 821 23.13 -16.79 -11.84
C THR A 821 22.49 -15.51 -12.32
N TRP A 822 22.46 -15.33 -13.64
CA TRP A 822 21.77 -14.21 -14.29
C TRP A 822 20.56 -14.71 -15.05
N ASN A 823 19.50 -13.90 -15.07
CA ASN A 823 18.49 -14.04 -16.10
C ASN A 823 18.99 -13.45 -17.43
N LEU A 824 18.37 -13.79 -18.55
CA LEU A 824 18.80 -13.37 -19.88
C LEU A 824 18.75 -11.85 -20.04
N ARG A 825 17.75 -11.18 -19.44
CA ARG A 825 17.65 -9.71 -19.46
C ARG A 825 18.87 -9.05 -18.83
N GLU A 826 19.36 -9.59 -17.72
CA GLU A 826 20.54 -9.11 -17.02
C GLU A 826 21.84 -9.50 -17.72
N LEU A 827 21.90 -10.64 -18.41
CA LEU A 827 23.02 -10.97 -19.29
C LEU A 827 23.19 -9.97 -20.44
N HIS A 828 22.08 -9.51 -21.04
CA HIS A 828 22.13 -8.42 -22.02
C HIS A 828 22.82 -7.19 -21.43
N HIS A 829 22.48 -6.80 -20.20
CA HIS A 829 23.08 -5.64 -19.53
C HIS A 829 24.55 -5.88 -19.18
N PHE A 830 24.84 -6.98 -18.49
CA PHE A 830 26.18 -7.34 -18.03
C PHE A 830 27.18 -7.40 -19.19
N ILE A 831 26.90 -8.21 -20.21
CA ILE A 831 27.82 -8.42 -21.34
C ILE A 831 28.00 -7.11 -22.10
N SER A 832 26.93 -6.37 -22.38
CA SER A 832 27.02 -5.12 -23.13
C SER A 832 27.81 -4.03 -22.40
N LEU A 833 27.66 -3.94 -21.09
CA LEU A 833 28.39 -2.96 -20.29
C LEU A 833 29.85 -3.37 -20.09
N ARG A 834 30.09 -4.63 -19.73
CA ARG A 834 31.41 -5.10 -19.29
C ARG A 834 32.33 -5.49 -20.42
N SER A 835 31.85 -5.79 -21.63
CA SER A 835 32.70 -6.03 -22.80
C SER A 835 33.24 -4.74 -23.45
N GLY A 836 32.63 -3.57 -23.19
CA GLY A 836 32.93 -2.33 -23.91
C GLY A 836 34.38 -1.82 -23.78
N LYS A 837 34.89 -1.17 -24.83
CA LYS A 837 36.32 -0.72 -24.99
C LYS A 837 36.94 0.05 -23.83
N LYS A 838 36.15 0.79 -23.05
CA LYS A 838 36.65 1.59 -21.90
C LYS A 838 36.86 0.77 -20.63
N GLY A 839 36.43 -0.49 -20.65
CA GLY A 839 36.54 -1.39 -19.52
C GLY A 839 37.97 -1.88 -19.26
N HIS A 840 38.25 -2.29 -18.03
CA HIS A 840 39.47 -3.01 -17.69
C HIS A 840 39.50 -4.35 -18.42
N GLN A 841 40.66 -4.74 -18.94
CA GLN A 841 40.79 -5.90 -19.80
C GLN A 841 40.32 -7.20 -19.16
N SER A 842 40.65 -7.44 -17.89
CA SER A 842 40.26 -8.66 -17.19
C SER A 842 38.74 -8.90 -17.16
N TYR A 843 37.93 -7.96 -16.66
CA TYR A 843 36.47 -8.18 -16.67
C TYR A 843 35.85 -8.10 -18.06
N ARG A 844 36.49 -7.40 -19.02
CA ARG A 844 36.06 -7.43 -20.43
C ARG A 844 36.14 -8.84 -20.99
N ARG A 845 37.23 -9.55 -20.71
CA ARG A 845 37.39 -10.95 -21.10
C ARG A 845 36.33 -11.84 -20.48
N ILE A 846 36.03 -11.67 -19.19
CA ILE A 846 34.96 -12.45 -18.55
C ILE A 846 33.62 -12.23 -19.28
N ALA A 847 33.25 -10.98 -19.56
CA ALA A 847 32.03 -10.68 -20.29
C ALA A 847 31.98 -11.29 -21.71
N GLN A 848 33.10 -11.22 -22.44
CA GLN A 848 33.24 -11.83 -23.77
C GLN A 848 33.14 -13.36 -23.70
N GLN A 849 33.75 -13.99 -22.68
CA GLN A 849 33.67 -15.44 -22.49
C GLN A 849 32.25 -15.88 -22.09
N CYS A 850 31.55 -15.13 -21.23
CA CYS A 850 30.14 -15.39 -20.96
C CYS A 850 29.30 -15.35 -22.23
N TRP A 851 29.56 -14.40 -23.14
CA TRP A 851 28.88 -14.36 -24.44
C TRP A 851 29.24 -15.55 -25.32
N LYS A 852 30.52 -15.96 -25.40
CA LYS A 852 30.97 -17.11 -26.18
C LYS A 852 30.31 -18.41 -25.70
N GLU A 853 30.31 -18.66 -24.40
CA GLU A 853 29.65 -19.84 -23.81
C GLU A 853 28.15 -19.83 -24.04
N LEU A 854 27.48 -18.68 -23.90
CA LEU A 854 26.06 -18.56 -24.22
C LEU A 854 25.78 -18.81 -25.70
N ASN A 855 26.57 -18.22 -26.60
CA ASN A 855 26.41 -18.37 -28.04
C ASN A 855 26.63 -19.82 -28.50
N LYS A 856 27.48 -20.57 -27.80
CA LYS A 856 27.71 -22.00 -28.05
C LYS A 856 26.46 -22.85 -27.75
N ILE A 857 25.74 -22.55 -26.67
CA ILE A 857 24.56 -23.34 -26.25
C ILE A 857 23.25 -22.84 -26.87
N HIS A 858 23.03 -21.52 -26.90
CA HIS A 858 21.82 -20.88 -27.40
C HIS A 858 22.16 -19.66 -28.28
N PRO A 859 22.56 -19.89 -29.55
CA PRO A 859 22.94 -18.81 -30.47
C PRO A 859 21.85 -17.73 -30.62
N LEU A 860 20.57 -18.13 -30.66
CA LEU A 860 19.45 -17.21 -30.80
C LEU A 860 19.31 -16.26 -29.60
N MET A 861 19.64 -16.72 -28.39
CA MET A 861 19.61 -15.88 -27.18
C MET A 861 20.80 -14.91 -27.14
N ALA A 862 21.95 -15.31 -27.69
CA ALA A 862 23.15 -14.49 -27.79
C ALA A 862 23.08 -13.44 -28.93
N LYS A 863 22.32 -13.72 -30.00
CA LYS A 863 22.22 -12.94 -31.25
C LYS A 863 22.09 -11.44 -31.04
N TYR A 864 21.28 -11.01 -30.07
CA TYR A 864 21.00 -9.59 -29.79
C TYR A 864 21.74 -9.01 -28.57
N ILE A 865 22.62 -9.78 -27.95
CA ILE A 865 23.50 -9.26 -26.91
C ILE A 865 24.65 -8.53 -27.58
N ARG A 866 24.85 -7.26 -27.22
CA ARG A 866 25.91 -6.45 -27.81
C ARG A 866 27.22 -6.76 -27.11
N CYS A 867 27.98 -7.69 -27.65
CA CYS A 867 29.31 -7.99 -27.15
C CYS A 867 30.35 -7.30 -28.03
N ASP A 868 31.17 -6.44 -27.42
CA ASP A 868 32.34 -5.89 -28.10
C ASP A 868 33.43 -6.96 -28.15
N MET A 869 33.60 -7.55 -29.33
CA MET A 869 34.56 -8.62 -29.61
C MET A 869 35.91 -8.10 -30.11
N ASP A 870 36.10 -6.78 -30.22
CA ASP A 870 37.37 -6.23 -30.68
C ASP A 870 38.48 -6.60 -29.69
N GLU A 871 39.41 -7.43 -30.17
CA GLU A 871 40.63 -7.77 -29.46
C GLU A 871 41.53 -6.53 -29.46
N MET A 872 41.90 -6.03 -28.27
CA MET A 872 42.93 -4.99 -28.17
C MET A 872 44.26 -5.56 -28.67
N SER A 873 45.03 -4.74 -29.38
CA SER A 873 46.31 -5.08 -30.01
C SER A 873 47.19 -6.06 -29.20
N VAL A 874 47.11 -7.33 -29.62
CA VAL A 874 48.11 -8.41 -29.73
C VAL A 874 49.05 -8.77 -28.55
N SER A 875 49.42 -7.93 -27.58
CA SER A 875 50.39 -8.38 -26.54
C SER A 875 49.79 -9.28 -25.45
N TRP A 876 48.48 -9.49 -25.49
CA TRP A 876 47.70 -10.18 -24.45
C TRP A 876 46.75 -11.27 -24.97
N ALA A 877 46.46 -11.30 -26.28
CA ALA A 877 45.50 -12.25 -26.88
C ALA A 877 45.99 -13.71 -26.84
N ALA A 878 47.31 -13.92 -26.71
CA ALA A 878 47.89 -15.26 -26.56
C ALA A 878 47.47 -15.96 -25.24
N SER A 879 46.93 -15.26 -24.23
CA SER A 879 46.79 -15.81 -22.88
C SER A 879 45.60 -16.74 -22.62
N LEU A 880 44.68 -16.95 -23.56
CA LEU A 880 43.58 -17.91 -23.39
C LEU A 880 43.86 -19.28 -24.04
N GLU A 881 44.82 -19.34 -24.96
CA GLU A 881 45.43 -20.59 -25.44
C GLU A 881 46.78 -20.87 -24.77
N ASN A 882 47.43 -19.86 -24.17
CA ASN A 882 48.64 -20.07 -23.39
C ASN A 882 48.32 -20.85 -22.11
N LYS A 883 48.93 -22.02 -22.06
CA LYS A 883 49.15 -22.81 -20.85
C LYS A 883 50.00 -22.05 -19.79
N ASP A 884 50.54 -20.88 -20.13
CA ASP A 884 51.33 -20.00 -19.27
C ASP A 884 50.48 -19.09 -18.35
N PHE A 885 49.28 -19.53 -17.97
CA PHE A 885 48.73 -19.05 -16.71
C PHE A 885 49.67 -19.59 -15.62
N TYR A 886 50.26 -18.70 -14.81
CA TYR A 886 51.06 -19.10 -13.65
C TYR A 886 50.15 -19.82 -12.65
N TYR A 887 49.94 -21.11 -12.90
CA TYR A 887 49.45 -22.08 -11.93
C TYR A 887 50.56 -22.21 -10.90
N ASN A 888 50.22 -22.03 -9.63
CA ASN A 888 51.14 -22.37 -8.56
C ASN A 888 50.98 -23.89 -8.31
N PRO A 889 51.92 -24.74 -8.75
CA PRO A 889 51.83 -26.19 -8.53
C PRO A 889 51.95 -26.57 -7.04
N PHE A 890 52.36 -25.64 -6.17
CA PHE A 890 52.40 -25.81 -4.72
C PHE A 890 51.06 -25.46 -4.05
N ALA A 891 50.04 -25.07 -4.81
CA ALA A 891 48.78 -24.56 -4.29
C ALA A 891 47.62 -25.57 -4.36
N THR A 892 47.93 -26.87 -4.36
CA THR A 892 46.98 -27.82 -3.78
C THR A 892 46.84 -27.47 -2.30
N ARG A 893 45.62 -27.37 -1.74
CA ARG A 893 45.48 -27.38 -0.26
C ARG A 893 46.08 -28.66 0.37
N LYS A 894 46.50 -29.65 -0.43
CA LYS A 894 47.32 -30.79 0.02
C LYS A 894 48.72 -30.35 0.42
N GLY A 895 48.85 -30.02 1.71
CA GLY A 895 50.10 -29.90 2.46
C GLY A 895 49.89 -29.97 3.97
N PHE A 896 48.72 -30.44 4.44
CA PHE A 896 48.33 -30.39 5.87
C PHE A 896 48.63 -31.67 6.67
N ASN A 897 49.56 -32.51 6.23
CA ASN A 897 50.13 -33.59 7.04
C ASN A 897 51.60 -33.79 6.67
N ASN A 898 52.46 -33.75 7.70
CA ASN A 898 53.93 -33.77 7.70
C ASN A 898 54.58 -32.40 7.46
N TYR A 899 54.64 -31.57 8.52
CA TYR A 899 55.87 -31.24 9.24
C TYR A 899 55.53 -30.72 10.64
#